data_AF-A0A7K0XA78-F1
#
_entry.id   AF-A0A7K0XA78-F1
#
_cell.length_a   1.000
_cell.length_b   1.000
_cell.length_c   1.000
_cell.angle_alpha   90.00
_cell.angle_beta   90.00
_cell.angle_gamma   90.00
#
_symmetry.space_group_name_H-M   'P 1'
#
loop_
_entity.id
_entity.type
_entity.pdbx_description
1 polymer ?
#
loop_
_entity_poly.entity_id
_entity_poly.type
_entity_poly.pdbx_seq_one_letter_code
_entity_poly.pdbx_strand_id
1 'polypeptide(L)'
;MLTENSTGTASGSPSNSEAISPTRRIDRLTYAALAFVAYIPILLTSPGQVSADTKAYLLLDPSKLLSRAPYMWDAHINAGTVTHQNIGYLFPLGPWYWVFKTMGVPIWIAERLWFGTLLFLAGAGTLWLLRKLGLRGPGPAVAAFIYMLSPYALAYMGRTSVILTPWCALPWLIGLMISALRERTWRASVLFALIVTVMAGTNASSVIFVLLGPLLLAPFAVWITKEASLKEAFKALLRIAVATGPAQLWWLSGLYTQGKFGLPILQLTETVETVAQTSTAPEVLRGLGYWYFYGKDGLAGWTESGGLYTTSLVMLALTFTLPLFGLLGAVLTRWKYRAYFVSLIVVGLVFAIGTYPYRDPSPIGALIKFTTSLEVGFALRNSPRIVPLLVIGIAGLAAAFVDALIPALQRRFSAPVARRLSLALPLGLICISILNLPPLWTGGLVQSDLKFPSTLPEYWTDAAEWLDTQDGGLRVLELPGADFGAYRWGETQDPLTPGLIDRPWIGREITAYGSPASVDLLRALDRPFQEGVGEPQAIAGVARLYSASDVLLRLDSQYERYRGPVPSTLWNQLGGTTPSNGLGSPTTFGTPRVNVPDQRQPMIDEQHLAAGNGPTATPPLAIYPVDNVRPLLRSETTQQPTVLFGDGDGIVEAAVWNQLPTERPLFYAATANASPTLFEGIRVAKPNLVITDTNRKRAQRWGTTKENNGATETAASIPLVEDPKDTRLELFPDQSATDQSVAWFGEDVANVQASTYGNIVAYSSEVRPINAIDSDPRTAWTTGGFSDVIGDQLTITYSRPITATHIDLLQTEGNRWITKATILLDGVPSQTVTLKDESFVGSGQQVDFGGERTFTTLSVRIDDSNVTGRTNWLGLSNVGFREVTVPGVSAQEWIVTPSSGVDELAPEATNVAYLFSRLRSNPVEGFRQDTELQLRRIFRVGATNDFQLAGRVRLSAGVNGALVDELVGRPGLADGYPIVSGTDYLNGVLQARPSSALDDNLTTAWTTKFDSQVGATATVTNPTLLSFDRLRLSVINDREHSVPTALNLTLDDGVVRTVPVPAIPTVDELGNVATVDVPTGQLSSRVVRISIASERAVTTKEYFSGGQRILPIAIAEFGLPTRVGAT
;
A
#
# COMPACT_ATOMS: atom_id res chain seq x y z
N MET A 1 -20.84 -75.99 -41.34
CA MET A 1 -19.80 -75.97 -42.40
C MET A 1 -20.43 -75.33 -43.63
N LEU A 2 -20.18 -74.03 -43.83
CA LEU A 2 -19.35 -73.43 -44.92
C LEU A 2 -20.26 -73.04 -46.11
N THR A 3 -20.36 -71.82 -46.64
CA THR A 3 -19.62 -70.55 -46.46
C THR A 3 -20.37 -69.41 -47.17
N GLU A 4 -20.14 -68.19 -46.66
CA GLU A 4 -20.32 -66.80 -47.18
C GLU A 4 -20.05 -66.58 -48.70
N ASN A 5 -20.43 -65.50 -49.44
CA ASN A 5 -20.58 -64.08 -49.08
C ASN A 5 -21.25 -63.22 -50.21
N SER A 6 -21.94 -62.14 -49.80
CA SER A 6 -22.02 -60.78 -50.40
C SER A 6 -22.94 -60.38 -51.60
N THR A 7 -23.36 -59.10 -51.53
CA THR A 7 -24.06 -58.18 -52.48
C THR A 7 -25.59 -58.30 -52.53
N GLY A 8 -26.44 -57.25 -52.42
CA GLY A 8 -26.30 -55.80 -52.36
C GLY A 8 -27.46 -55.17 -53.14
N THR A 9 -28.30 -54.34 -52.51
CA THR A 9 -29.00 -53.13 -53.06
C THR A 9 -30.12 -52.68 -52.11
N ALA A 10 -29.84 -51.63 -51.32
CA ALA A 10 -30.85 -50.86 -50.60
C ALA A 10 -31.22 -49.62 -51.43
N SER A 11 -32.52 -49.36 -51.49
CA SER A 11 -33.20 -48.25 -52.17
C SER A 11 -32.71 -46.87 -51.72
N GLY A 12 -32.50 -45.98 -52.68
CA GLY A 12 -32.19 -44.57 -52.46
C GLY A 12 -33.30 -43.79 -51.76
N SER A 13 -32.89 -42.94 -50.82
CA SER A 13 -33.69 -41.86 -50.22
C SER A 13 -33.17 -40.52 -50.77
N PRO A 14 -34.06 -39.60 -51.20
CA PRO A 14 -33.65 -38.34 -51.80
C PRO A 14 -33.06 -37.37 -50.76
N SER A 15 -32.01 -36.68 -51.19
CA SER A 15 -31.33 -35.61 -50.47
C SER A 15 -32.26 -34.46 -50.11
N ASN A 16 -32.55 -34.26 -48.82
CA ASN A 16 -33.08 -33.01 -48.30
C ASN A 16 -31.93 -32.00 -48.11
N SER A 17 -31.87 -30.99 -48.97
CA SER A 17 -31.10 -29.78 -48.71
C SER A 17 -31.71 -29.03 -47.51
N GLU A 18 -31.03 -29.01 -46.37
CA GLU A 18 -31.46 -28.27 -45.18
C GLU A 18 -31.59 -26.77 -45.47
N ALA A 19 -32.83 -26.27 -45.54
CA ALA A 19 -33.11 -24.85 -45.45
C ALA A 19 -32.71 -24.33 -44.05
N ILE A 20 -31.69 -23.46 -43.98
CA ILE A 20 -31.25 -22.83 -42.73
C ILE A 20 -32.40 -22.02 -42.14
N SER A 21 -32.90 -22.38 -40.95
CA SER A 21 -33.99 -21.64 -40.28
C SER A 21 -33.60 -20.16 -40.06
N PRO A 22 -34.54 -19.20 -40.20
CA PRO A 22 -34.25 -17.76 -40.06
C PRO A 22 -33.64 -17.38 -38.69
N THR A 23 -33.94 -18.15 -37.64
CA THR A 23 -33.34 -18.01 -36.31
C THR A 23 -31.84 -18.32 -36.27
N ARG A 24 -31.36 -19.34 -37.00
CA ARG A 24 -29.92 -19.67 -37.07
C ARG A 24 -29.12 -18.56 -37.76
N ARG A 25 -29.70 -17.88 -38.75
CA ARG A 25 -29.03 -16.76 -39.45
C ARG A 25 -28.91 -15.53 -38.56
N ILE A 26 -29.97 -15.19 -37.81
CA ILE A 26 -29.94 -14.08 -36.84
C ILE A 26 -28.92 -14.35 -35.73
N ASP A 27 -28.88 -15.56 -35.19
CA ASP A 27 -27.91 -15.90 -34.14
C ASP A 27 -26.46 -15.75 -34.64
N ARG A 28 -26.16 -16.20 -35.87
CA ARG A 28 -24.83 -15.99 -36.48
C ARG A 28 -24.47 -14.51 -36.60
N LEU A 29 -25.41 -13.66 -37.00
CA LEU A 29 -25.19 -12.21 -37.07
C LEU A 29 -24.98 -11.60 -35.69
N THR A 30 -25.73 -12.05 -34.67
CA THR A 30 -25.54 -11.59 -33.29
C THR A 30 -24.16 -12.00 -32.76
N TYR A 31 -23.72 -13.24 -32.96
CA TYR A 31 -22.36 -13.65 -32.58
C TYR A 31 -21.29 -12.82 -33.30
N ALA A 32 -21.47 -12.53 -34.59
CA ALA A 32 -20.55 -11.67 -35.34
C ALA A 32 -20.52 -10.24 -34.78
N ALA A 33 -21.67 -9.68 -34.40
CA ALA A 33 -21.75 -8.35 -33.77
C ALA A 33 -21.10 -8.33 -32.37
N LEU A 34 -21.32 -9.36 -31.55
CA LEU A 34 -20.65 -9.51 -30.26
C LEU A 34 -19.12 -9.59 -30.43
N ALA A 35 -18.65 -10.40 -31.39
CA ALA A 35 -17.23 -10.50 -31.69
C ALA A 35 -16.66 -9.15 -32.18
N PHE A 36 -17.37 -8.46 -33.07
CA PHE A 36 -16.93 -7.15 -33.56
C PHE A 36 -16.74 -6.16 -32.40
N VAL A 37 -17.73 -6.04 -31.51
CA VAL A 37 -17.67 -5.13 -30.36
C VAL A 37 -16.62 -5.56 -29.32
N ALA A 38 -16.41 -6.87 -29.14
CA ALA A 38 -15.44 -7.38 -28.19
C ALA A 38 -13.99 -7.23 -28.67
N TYR A 39 -13.70 -7.43 -29.96
CA TYR A 39 -12.32 -7.45 -30.45
C TYR A 39 -11.87 -6.14 -31.10
N ILE A 40 -12.70 -5.53 -31.95
CA ILE A 40 -12.23 -4.43 -32.81
C ILE A 40 -11.87 -3.16 -32.01
N PRO A 41 -12.73 -2.62 -31.12
CA PRO A 41 -12.37 -1.45 -30.34
C PRO A 41 -11.13 -1.67 -29.46
N ILE A 42 -11.01 -2.86 -28.88
CA ILE A 42 -9.89 -3.23 -28.01
C ILE A 42 -8.58 -3.31 -28.80
N LEU A 43 -8.57 -3.95 -29.97
CA LEU A 43 -7.38 -4.03 -30.84
C LEU A 43 -6.90 -2.65 -31.32
N LEU A 44 -7.81 -1.68 -31.43
CA LEU A 44 -7.48 -0.30 -31.80
C LEU A 44 -7.02 0.55 -30.61
N THR A 45 -7.07 0.02 -29.39
CA THR A 45 -6.75 0.76 -28.16
C THR A 45 -5.26 0.68 -27.85
N SER A 46 -4.60 1.85 -27.76
CA SER A 46 -3.18 2.02 -27.44
C SER A 46 -2.24 1.00 -28.15
N PRO A 47 -2.17 0.97 -29.49
CA PRO A 47 -1.30 0.04 -30.22
C PRO A 47 0.17 0.16 -29.79
N GLY A 48 0.85 -0.98 -29.61
CA GLY A 48 2.25 -1.03 -29.15
C GLY A 48 2.45 -0.87 -27.64
N GLN A 49 1.37 -0.70 -26.87
CA GLN A 49 1.41 -0.63 -25.40
C GLN A 49 0.73 -1.85 -24.81
N VAL A 50 1.31 -2.39 -23.75
CA VAL A 50 0.83 -3.54 -22.96
C VAL A 50 0.23 -3.00 -21.67
N SER A 51 -0.93 -3.50 -21.25
CA SER A 51 -1.48 -3.17 -19.93
C SER A 51 -0.69 -3.93 -18.87
N ALA A 52 -0.46 -3.35 -17.70
CA ALA A 52 0.00 -4.16 -16.57
C ALA A 52 -1.17 -5.04 -16.11
N ASP A 53 -1.21 -6.29 -16.56
CA ASP A 53 -2.29 -7.21 -16.24
C ASP A 53 -1.80 -8.53 -15.63
N THR A 54 -2.39 -8.88 -14.50
CA THR A 54 -2.28 -10.15 -13.76
C THR A 54 -0.87 -10.46 -13.22
N LYS A 55 0.15 -10.60 -14.08
CA LYS A 55 1.54 -10.83 -13.68
C LYS A 55 2.51 -10.34 -14.77
N ALA A 56 3.47 -9.49 -14.43
CA ALA A 56 4.42 -8.99 -15.42
C ALA A 56 5.28 -10.11 -16.04
N TYR A 57 5.72 -11.09 -15.24
CA TYR A 57 6.58 -12.19 -15.70
C TYR A 57 5.95 -13.01 -16.84
N LEU A 58 4.63 -13.11 -16.84
CA LEU A 58 3.87 -13.78 -17.89
C LEU A 58 3.92 -13.02 -19.22
N LEU A 59 3.95 -11.69 -19.16
CA LEU A 59 3.98 -10.80 -20.32
C LEU A 59 5.40 -10.63 -20.87
N LEU A 60 6.41 -10.70 -19.98
CA LEU A 60 7.83 -10.64 -20.33
C LEU A 60 8.32 -11.98 -20.90
N ASP A 61 8.19 -13.05 -20.12
CA ASP A 61 8.56 -14.39 -20.54
C ASP A 61 7.60 -15.48 -20.00
N PRO A 62 6.53 -15.81 -20.74
CA PRO A 62 5.60 -16.86 -20.34
C PRO A 62 6.27 -18.25 -20.26
N SER A 63 7.37 -18.49 -21.00
CA SER A 63 8.08 -19.77 -20.96
C SER A 63 8.80 -19.96 -19.63
N LYS A 64 9.51 -18.93 -19.14
CA LYS A 64 10.21 -18.97 -17.84
C LYS A 64 9.22 -19.14 -16.69
N LEU A 65 8.09 -18.43 -16.73
CA LEU A 65 7.04 -18.60 -15.72
C LEU A 65 6.45 -20.02 -15.74
N LEU A 66 6.11 -20.53 -16.93
CA LEU A 66 5.52 -21.87 -17.08
C LEU A 66 6.47 -23.00 -16.66
N SER A 67 7.79 -22.85 -16.83
CA SER A 67 8.74 -23.87 -16.35
C SER A 67 8.80 -23.97 -14.83
N ARG A 68 8.40 -22.92 -14.11
CA ARG A 68 8.44 -22.84 -12.64
C ARG A 68 7.08 -23.08 -12.00
N ALA A 69 5.99 -22.74 -12.69
CA ALA A 69 4.61 -22.86 -12.21
C ALA A 69 4.16 -24.25 -11.69
N PRO A 70 4.68 -25.41 -12.17
CA PRO A 70 4.34 -26.71 -11.61
C PRO A 70 4.88 -26.96 -10.19
N TYR A 71 5.85 -26.15 -9.74
CA TYR A 71 6.52 -26.34 -8.46
C TYR A 71 5.96 -25.38 -7.41
N MET A 72 5.60 -25.94 -6.26
CA MET A 72 5.14 -25.13 -5.12
C MET A 72 6.30 -24.45 -4.38
N TRP A 73 7.52 -24.95 -4.48
CA TRP A 73 8.71 -24.30 -3.96
C TRP A 73 9.47 -23.62 -5.10
N ASP A 74 9.61 -22.31 -5.04
CA ASP A 74 10.37 -21.52 -6.00
C ASP A 74 11.63 -20.95 -5.34
N ALA A 75 12.77 -21.54 -5.66
CA ALA A 75 14.09 -21.11 -5.15
C ALA A 75 14.60 -19.82 -5.82
N HIS A 76 13.98 -19.39 -6.92
CA HIS A 76 14.40 -18.23 -7.69
C HIS A 76 13.90 -16.91 -7.08
N ILE A 77 12.88 -16.93 -6.21
CA ILE A 77 12.29 -15.71 -5.63
C ILE A 77 12.56 -15.63 -4.12
N ASN A 78 13.10 -14.50 -3.66
CA ASN A 78 13.24 -14.08 -2.27
C ASN A 78 13.82 -15.15 -1.33
N ALA A 79 14.94 -15.73 -1.77
CA ALA A 79 15.70 -16.80 -1.10
C ALA A 79 14.94 -18.14 -0.92
N GLY A 80 13.83 -18.33 -1.65
CA GLY A 80 12.99 -19.51 -1.59
C GLY A 80 11.63 -19.21 -0.99
N THR A 81 10.57 -19.39 -1.77
CA THR A 81 9.19 -19.17 -1.32
C THR A 81 8.29 -20.35 -1.69
N VAL A 82 7.32 -20.64 -0.81
CA VAL A 82 6.14 -21.38 -1.25
C VAL A 82 5.32 -20.44 -2.12
N THR A 83 5.08 -20.82 -3.37
CA THR A 83 4.46 -19.93 -4.34
C THR A 83 2.97 -19.73 -4.05
N HIS A 84 2.53 -18.50 -4.30
CA HIS A 84 1.13 -18.12 -4.28
C HIS A 84 0.74 -17.76 -5.71
N GLN A 85 -0.43 -18.23 -6.17
CA GLN A 85 -0.97 -18.05 -7.52
C GLN A 85 -0.20 -18.72 -8.68
N ASN A 86 1.10 -19.00 -8.58
CA ASN A 86 1.91 -19.47 -9.71
C ASN A 86 1.32 -20.69 -10.42
N ILE A 87 0.84 -21.66 -9.65
CA ILE A 87 0.21 -22.85 -10.21
C ILE A 87 -0.95 -22.48 -11.15
N GLY A 88 -1.75 -21.47 -10.79
CA GLY A 88 -2.87 -20.98 -11.58
C GLY A 88 -2.51 -20.45 -12.97
N TYR A 89 -1.23 -20.14 -13.23
CA TYR A 89 -0.78 -19.74 -14.56
C TYR A 89 -0.55 -20.92 -15.50
N LEU A 90 -0.49 -22.17 -15.00
CA LEU A 90 -0.36 -23.36 -15.86
C LEU A 90 -1.49 -23.49 -16.87
N PHE A 91 -2.69 -23.07 -16.51
CA PHE A 91 -3.83 -23.10 -17.40
C PHE A 91 -4.94 -22.15 -16.92
N PRO A 92 -5.59 -21.38 -17.81
CA PRO A 92 -5.35 -21.30 -19.25
C PRO A 92 -4.38 -20.17 -19.66
N LEU A 93 -4.05 -19.26 -18.74
CA LEU A 93 -3.43 -17.97 -19.07
C LEU A 93 -1.98 -18.12 -19.57
N GLY A 94 -1.16 -18.94 -18.92
CA GLY A 94 0.20 -19.22 -19.36
C GLY A 94 0.27 -19.77 -20.79
N PRO A 95 -0.45 -20.86 -21.11
CA PRO A 95 -0.51 -21.40 -22.45
C PRO A 95 -0.98 -20.41 -23.51
N TRP A 96 -1.91 -19.51 -23.18
CA TRP A 96 -2.35 -18.45 -24.08
C TRP A 96 -1.17 -17.58 -24.55
N TYR A 97 -0.45 -16.96 -23.60
CA TYR A 97 0.67 -16.08 -23.93
C TYR A 97 1.86 -16.84 -24.52
N TRP A 98 2.11 -18.07 -24.07
CA TRP A 98 3.15 -18.92 -24.64
C TRP A 98 2.90 -19.23 -26.13
N VAL A 99 1.65 -19.56 -26.51
CA VAL A 99 1.29 -19.82 -27.92
C VAL A 99 1.52 -18.58 -28.78
N PHE A 100 1.06 -17.40 -28.33
CA PHE A 100 1.25 -16.15 -29.09
C PHE A 100 2.73 -15.74 -29.18
N LYS A 101 3.51 -15.89 -28.09
CA LYS A 101 4.96 -15.67 -28.11
C LYS A 101 5.64 -16.59 -29.12
N THR A 102 5.28 -17.87 -29.14
CA THR A 102 5.86 -18.86 -30.07
C THR A 102 5.52 -18.54 -31.54
N MET A 103 4.35 -17.96 -31.80
CA MET A 103 3.97 -17.48 -33.14
C MET A 103 4.61 -16.15 -33.54
N GLY A 104 5.39 -15.51 -32.67
CA GLY A 104 5.97 -14.19 -32.92
C GLY A 104 4.94 -13.05 -32.93
N VAL A 105 3.77 -13.25 -32.33
CA VAL A 105 2.74 -12.21 -32.24
C VAL A 105 3.14 -11.21 -31.16
N PRO A 106 3.12 -9.88 -31.44
CA PRO A 106 3.39 -8.87 -30.43
C PRO A 106 2.52 -9.06 -29.18
N ILE A 107 3.15 -8.97 -28.01
CA ILE A 107 2.50 -9.28 -26.72
C ILE A 107 1.23 -8.45 -26.47
N TRP A 108 1.23 -7.17 -26.87
CA TRP A 108 0.05 -6.31 -26.74
C TRP A 108 -1.15 -6.84 -27.55
N ILE A 109 -0.93 -7.44 -28.73
CA ILE A 109 -2.01 -8.05 -29.52
C ILE A 109 -2.56 -9.28 -28.80
N ALA A 110 -1.68 -10.14 -28.28
CA ALA A 110 -2.08 -11.33 -27.52
C ALA A 110 -2.95 -10.95 -26.30
N GLU A 111 -2.60 -9.85 -25.62
CA GLU A 111 -3.37 -9.29 -24.51
C GLU A 111 -4.73 -8.73 -24.96
N ARG A 112 -4.79 -7.94 -26.05
CA ARG A 112 -6.07 -7.43 -26.58
C ARG A 112 -7.00 -8.57 -27.02
N LEU A 113 -6.45 -9.62 -27.62
CA LEU A 113 -7.21 -10.82 -27.98
C LEU A 113 -7.70 -11.56 -26.73
N TRP A 114 -6.94 -11.59 -25.64
CA TRP A 114 -7.37 -12.14 -24.37
C TRP A 114 -8.58 -11.37 -23.81
N PHE A 115 -8.49 -10.05 -23.71
CA PHE A 115 -9.58 -9.19 -23.24
C PHE A 115 -10.83 -9.34 -24.10
N GLY A 116 -10.68 -9.30 -25.44
CA GLY A 116 -11.78 -9.53 -26.37
C GLY A 116 -12.40 -10.91 -26.23
N THR A 117 -11.59 -11.94 -25.96
CA THR A 117 -12.09 -13.32 -25.73
C THR A 117 -12.96 -13.40 -24.48
N LEU A 118 -12.53 -12.78 -23.36
CA LEU A 118 -13.31 -12.76 -22.12
C LEU A 118 -14.68 -12.11 -22.33
N LEU A 119 -14.71 -10.93 -22.97
CA LEU A 119 -15.97 -10.22 -23.27
C LEU A 119 -16.86 -11.05 -24.22
N PHE A 120 -16.28 -11.56 -25.31
CA PHE A 120 -17.00 -12.36 -26.27
C PHE A 120 -17.62 -13.60 -25.63
N LEU A 121 -16.87 -14.34 -24.81
CA LEU A 121 -17.37 -15.55 -24.14
C LEU A 121 -18.50 -15.24 -23.15
N ALA A 122 -18.45 -14.10 -22.46
CA ALA A 122 -19.53 -13.65 -21.58
C ALA A 122 -20.82 -13.35 -22.35
N GLY A 123 -20.72 -12.61 -23.46
CA GLY A 123 -21.87 -12.30 -24.33
C GLY A 123 -22.42 -13.53 -25.05
N ALA A 124 -21.54 -14.29 -25.69
CA ALA A 124 -21.88 -15.50 -26.43
C ALA A 124 -22.49 -16.58 -25.52
N GLY A 125 -21.93 -16.75 -24.32
CA GLY A 125 -22.48 -17.66 -23.31
C GLY A 125 -23.88 -17.26 -22.87
N THR A 126 -24.11 -15.97 -22.64
CA THR A 126 -25.44 -15.43 -22.28
C THR A 126 -26.46 -15.68 -23.37
N LEU A 127 -26.10 -15.41 -24.64
CA LEU A 127 -26.96 -15.70 -25.79
C LEU A 127 -27.29 -17.20 -25.86
N TRP A 128 -26.27 -18.06 -25.75
CA TRP A 128 -26.44 -19.51 -25.79
C TRP A 128 -27.33 -20.04 -24.65
N LEU A 129 -27.11 -19.57 -23.42
CA LEU A 129 -27.92 -19.88 -22.24
C LEU A 129 -29.40 -19.55 -22.48
N LEU A 130 -29.71 -18.32 -22.89
CA LEU A 130 -31.09 -17.89 -23.04
C LEU A 130 -31.80 -18.61 -24.20
N ARG A 131 -31.07 -18.95 -25.27
CA ARG A 131 -31.57 -19.83 -26.34
C ARG A 131 -31.89 -21.23 -25.81
N LYS A 132 -31.06 -21.79 -24.93
CA LYS A 132 -31.30 -23.09 -24.26
C LYS A 132 -32.50 -23.06 -23.31
N LEU A 133 -32.77 -21.92 -22.68
CA LEU A 133 -33.97 -21.71 -21.86
C LEU A 133 -35.24 -21.43 -22.68
N GLY A 134 -35.13 -21.36 -24.00
CA GLY A 134 -36.27 -21.31 -24.92
C GLY A 134 -36.65 -19.92 -25.43
N LEU A 135 -35.91 -18.86 -25.08
CA LEU A 135 -36.16 -17.52 -25.62
C LEU A 135 -35.70 -17.42 -27.08
N ARG A 136 -36.59 -17.04 -27.99
CA ARG A 136 -36.34 -17.00 -29.44
C ARG A 136 -36.44 -15.60 -30.07
N GLY A 137 -36.89 -14.59 -29.32
CA GLY A 137 -36.97 -13.21 -29.81
C GLY A 137 -35.60 -12.49 -29.78
N PRO A 138 -35.60 -11.16 -29.90
CA PRO A 138 -34.39 -10.34 -29.85
C PRO A 138 -33.86 -10.09 -28.43
N GLY A 139 -34.64 -10.37 -27.38
CA GLY A 139 -34.26 -10.20 -25.99
C GLY A 139 -32.93 -10.87 -25.61
N PRO A 140 -32.67 -12.13 -26.01
CA PRO A 140 -31.38 -12.79 -25.79
C PRO A 140 -30.16 -12.04 -26.35
N ALA A 141 -30.31 -11.34 -27.47
CA ALA A 141 -29.24 -10.49 -28.00
C ALA A 141 -29.01 -9.27 -27.08
N VAL A 142 -30.08 -8.62 -26.62
CA VAL A 142 -30.00 -7.51 -25.65
C VAL A 142 -29.28 -7.96 -24.37
N ALA A 143 -29.67 -9.09 -23.78
CA ALA A 143 -29.02 -9.62 -22.59
C ALA A 143 -27.54 -9.96 -22.80
N ALA A 144 -27.18 -10.47 -23.98
CA ALA A 144 -25.79 -10.75 -24.31
C ALA A 144 -24.94 -9.46 -24.26
N PHE A 145 -25.44 -8.35 -24.79
CA PHE A 145 -24.77 -7.05 -24.70
C PHE A 145 -24.77 -6.48 -23.27
N ILE A 146 -25.88 -6.56 -22.52
CA ILE A 146 -25.94 -6.10 -21.12
C ILE A 146 -24.91 -6.83 -20.26
N TYR A 147 -24.82 -8.15 -20.39
CA TYR A 147 -23.88 -8.93 -19.60
C TYR A 147 -22.44 -8.66 -20.04
N MET A 148 -22.15 -8.76 -21.35
CA MET A 148 -20.82 -8.54 -21.92
C MET A 148 -20.24 -7.17 -21.58
N LEU A 149 -21.05 -6.12 -21.65
CA LEU A 149 -20.62 -4.73 -21.49
C LEU A 149 -20.94 -4.18 -20.09
N SER A 150 -21.02 -5.06 -19.10
CA SER A 150 -21.21 -4.67 -17.71
C SER A 150 -19.99 -3.91 -17.18
N PRO A 151 -20.19 -2.80 -16.44
CA PRO A 151 -19.11 -2.08 -15.75
C PRO A 151 -18.29 -2.95 -14.80
N TYR A 152 -18.82 -4.11 -14.39
CA TYR A 152 -18.11 -5.12 -13.60
C TYR A 152 -16.74 -5.48 -14.19
N ALA A 153 -16.60 -5.50 -15.52
CA ALA A 153 -15.34 -5.83 -16.17
C ALA A 153 -14.22 -4.82 -15.84
N LEU A 154 -14.55 -3.55 -15.60
CA LEU A 154 -13.58 -2.48 -15.33
C LEU A 154 -12.86 -2.65 -13.99
N ALA A 155 -13.46 -3.37 -13.04
CA ALA A 155 -12.86 -3.62 -11.74
C ALA A 155 -11.62 -4.54 -11.82
N TYR A 156 -11.46 -5.27 -12.92
CA TYR A 156 -10.42 -6.30 -13.09
C TYR A 156 -9.63 -6.18 -14.39
N MET A 157 -10.20 -5.59 -15.44
CA MET A 157 -9.53 -5.47 -16.74
C MET A 157 -8.36 -4.48 -16.67
N GLY A 158 -7.22 -4.88 -17.25
CA GLY A 158 -6.00 -4.08 -17.24
C GLY A 158 -5.34 -4.01 -15.86
N ARG A 159 -5.52 -5.04 -15.02
CA ARG A 159 -4.86 -5.18 -13.72
C ARG A 159 -4.84 -6.64 -13.26
N THR A 160 -5.97 -7.34 -13.33
CA THR A 160 -6.11 -8.76 -12.92
C THR A 160 -7.18 -9.48 -13.75
N SER A 161 -7.10 -9.39 -15.08
CA SER A 161 -8.14 -9.89 -16.00
C SER A 161 -8.47 -11.36 -15.83
N VAL A 162 -7.56 -12.19 -15.31
CA VAL A 162 -7.82 -13.61 -15.04
C VAL A 162 -9.00 -13.83 -14.08
N ILE A 163 -9.29 -12.87 -13.19
CA ILE A 163 -10.44 -12.90 -12.26
C ILE A 163 -11.77 -12.76 -13.01
N LEU A 164 -11.78 -12.33 -14.28
CA LEU A 164 -12.99 -12.30 -15.10
C LEU A 164 -13.35 -13.67 -15.72
N THR A 165 -12.48 -14.68 -15.62
CA THR A 165 -12.77 -16.01 -16.17
C THR A 165 -14.01 -16.68 -15.57
N PRO A 166 -14.33 -16.55 -14.26
CA PRO A 166 -15.59 -17.06 -13.72
C PRO A 166 -16.80 -16.26 -14.18
N TRP A 167 -16.66 -14.94 -14.36
CA TRP A 167 -17.72 -14.10 -14.92
C TRP A 167 -18.08 -14.52 -16.35
N CYS A 168 -17.11 -14.78 -17.23
CA CYS A 168 -17.42 -15.24 -18.58
C CYS A 168 -17.95 -16.69 -18.60
N ALA A 169 -17.54 -17.54 -17.65
CA ALA A 169 -17.96 -18.94 -17.55
C ALA A 169 -19.38 -19.12 -16.98
N LEU A 170 -19.84 -18.23 -16.11
CA LEU A 170 -21.15 -18.31 -15.43
C LEU A 170 -22.33 -18.68 -16.35
N PRO A 171 -22.58 -17.98 -17.48
CA PRO A 171 -23.73 -18.31 -18.33
C PRO A 171 -23.62 -19.72 -18.96
N TRP A 172 -22.40 -20.16 -19.29
CA TRP A 172 -22.16 -21.51 -19.80
C TRP A 172 -22.42 -22.58 -18.74
N LEU A 173 -21.99 -22.35 -17.50
CA LEU A 173 -22.21 -23.28 -16.40
C LEU A 173 -23.70 -23.45 -16.08
N ILE A 174 -24.47 -22.35 -16.06
CA ILE A 174 -25.93 -22.41 -15.91
C ILE A 174 -26.56 -23.20 -17.07
N GLY A 175 -26.13 -22.93 -18.30
CA GLY A 175 -26.67 -23.59 -19.49
C GLY A 175 -26.29 -25.09 -19.58
N LEU A 176 -25.13 -25.47 -19.06
CA LEU A 176 -24.71 -26.86 -18.96
C LEU A 176 -25.41 -27.59 -17.81
N MET A 177 -25.71 -26.92 -16.70
CA MET A 177 -26.54 -27.47 -15.63
C MET A 177 -27.94 -27.82 -16.15
N ILE A 178 -28.59 -26.92 -16.92
CA ILE A 178 -29.91 -27.24 -17.50
C ILE A 178 -29.82 -28.39 -18.51
N SER A 179 -28.75 -28.47 -19.31
CA SER A 179 -28.51 -29.61 -20.20
C SER A 179 -28.26 -30.91 -19.42
N ALA A 180 -27.53 -30.88 -18.30
CA ALA A 180 -27.27 -32.07 -17.47
C ALA A 180 -28.55 -32.63 -16.83
N LEU A 181 -29.48 -31.74 -16.46
CA LEU A 181 -30.81 -32.08 -15.92
C LEU A 181 -31.74 -32.65 -17.00
N ARG A 182 -31.78 -32.02 -18.18
CA ARG A 182 -32.70 -32.39 -19.28
C ARG A 182 -32.22 -33.58 -20.10
N GLU A 183 -30.97 -33.56 -20.55
CA GLU A 183 -30.41 -34.54 -21.48
C GLU A 183 -29.93 -35.81 -20.77
N ARG A 184 -29.61 -35.72 -19.47
CA ARG A 184 -29.25 -36.87 -18.60
C ARG A 184 -28.06 -37.69 -19.10
N THR A 185 -27.16 -37.07 -19.87
CA THR A 185 -25.90 -37.66 -20.37
C THR A 185 -24.68 -37.16 -19.60
N TRP A 186 -23.56 -37.88 -19.67
CA TRP A 186 -22.27 -37.42 -19.11
C TRP A 186 -21.69 -36.23 -19.86
N ARG A 187 -22.06 -36.00 -21.13
CA ARG A 187 -21.50 -34.93 -21.95
C ARG A 187 -21.61 -33.55 -21.29
N ALA A 188 -22.79 -33.20 -20.78
CA ALA A 188 -22.99 -31.91 -20.11
C ALA A 188 -22.18 -31.81 -18.81
N SER A 189 -22.08 -32.89 -18.04
CA SER A 189 -21.30 -32.94 -16.80
C SER A 189 -19.79 -32.83 -17.05
N VAL A 190 -19.28 -33.47 -18.10
CA VAL A 190 -17.86 -33.37 -18.52
C VAL A 190 -17.55 -31.97 -19.05
N LEU A 191 -18.40 -31.41 -19.91
CA LEU A 191 -18.23 -30.03 -20.36
C LEU A 191 -18.31 -29.03 -19.20
N PHE A 192 -19.17 -29.26 -18.22
CA PHE A 192 -19.24 -28.44 -17.02
C PHE A 192 -17.91 -28.49 -16.26
N ALA A 193 -17.37 -29.70 -16.02
CA ALA A 193 -16.08 -29.89 -15.37
C ALA A 193 -14.93 -29.19 -16.13
N LEU A 194 -14.91 -29.28 -17.47
CA LEU A 194 -13.90 -28.62 -18.30
C LEU A 194 -13.99 -27.09 -18.19
N ILE A 195 -15.19 -26.51 -18.19
CA ILE A 195 -15.35 -25.06 -17.99
C ILE A 195 -14.88 -24.64 -16.61
N VAL A 196 -15.16 -25.42 -15.56
CA VAL A 196 -14.62 -25.17 -14.21
C VAL A 196 -13.09 -25.22 -14.23
N THR A 197 -12.49 -26.21 -14.91
CA THR A 197 -11.02 -26.30 -15.05
C THR A 197 -10.42 -25.10 -15.78
N VAL A 198 -11.09 -24.57 -16.82
CA VAL A 198 -10.63 -23.39 -17.58
C VAL A 198 -10.74 -22.09 -16.78
N MET A 199 -11.73 -21.95 -15.90
CA MET A 199 -11.91 -20.71 -15.13
C MET A 199 -11.23 -20.72 -13.76
N ALA A 200 -10.75 -21.88 -13.28
CA ALA A 200 -10.15 -22.04 -11.96
C ALA A 200 -8.63 -21.87 -11.99
N GLY A 201 -7.99 -21.97 -10.82
CA GLY A 201 -6.53 -22.02 -10.69
C GLY A 201 -5.90 -20.78 -10.08
N THR A 202 -6.40 -19.58 -10.37
CA THR A 202 -5.83 -18.33 -9.83
C THR A 202 -6.66 -17.74 -8.68
N ASN A 203 -7.99 -17.94 -8.67
CA ASN A 203 -8.86 -17.36 -7.66
C ASN A 203 -10.01 -18.29 -7.25
N ALA A 204 -9.85 -19.00 -6.12
CA ALA A 204 -10.85 -19.94 -5.62
C ALA A 204 -12.17 -19.27 -5.22
N SER A 205 -12.13 -18.08 -4.61
CA SER A 205 -13.34 -17.39 -4.13
C SER A 205 -14.32 -17.06 -5.25
N SER A 206 -13.82 -16.59 -6.40
CA SER A 206 -14.65 -16.24 -7.56
C SER A 206 -15.31 -17.47 -8.17
N VAL A 207 -14.61 -18.60 -8.20
CA VAL A 207 -15.15 -19.90 -8.64
C VAL A 207 -16.31 -20.33 -7.74
N ILE A 208 -16.12 -20.27 -6.42
CA ILE A 208 -17.16 -20.64 -5.44
C ILE A 208 -18.41 -19.79 -5.63
N PHE A 209 -18.25 -18.46 -5.73
CA PHE A 209 -19.38 -17.54 -5.90
C PHE A 209 -20.15 -17.78 -7.20
N VAL A 210 -19.47 -17.99 -8.32
CA VAL A 210 -20.11 -18.25 -9.62
C VAL A 210 -20.83 -19.61 -9.65
N LEU A 211 -20.29 -20.63 -8.98
CA LEU A 211 -20.93 -21.95 -8.90
C LEU A 211 -22.28 -21.94 -8.16
N LEU A 212 -22.56 -20.93 -7.33
CA LEU A 212 -23.89 -20.75 -6.74
C LEU A 212 -24.98 -20.59 -7.81
N GLY A 213 -24.67 -19.95 -8.94
CA GLY A 213 -25.60 -19.76 -10.06
C GLY A 213 -26.21 -21.08 -10.57
N PRO A 214 -25.40 -22.01 -11.13
CA PRO A 214 -25.91 -23.31 -11.55
C PRO A 214 -26.44 -24.16 -10.38
N LEU A 215 -25.87 -24.06 -9.18
CA LEU A 215 -26.36 -24.82 -8.02
C LEU A 215 -27.79 -24.43 -7.62
N LEU A 216 -28.14 -23.14 -7.68
CA LEU A 216 -29.50 -22.63 -7.43
C LEU A 216 -30.51 -23.11 -8.49
N LEU A 217 -30.05 -23.52 -9.68
CA LEU A 217 -30.93 -23.99 -10.74
C LEU A 217 -31.51 -25.38 -10.45
N ALA A 218 -30.75 -26.27 -9.81
CA ALA A 218 -31.22 -27.62 -9.46
C ALA A 218 -32.47 -27.63 -8.57
N PRO A 219 -32.51 -26.94 -7.41
CA PRO A 219 -33.71 -26.87 -6.58
C PRO A 219 -34.88 -26.19 -7.31
N PHE A 220 -34.59 -25.15 -8.12
CA PHE A 220 -35.58 -24.50 -8.96
C PHE A 220 -36.18 -25.43 -10.04
N ALA A 221 -35.34 -26.27 -10.63
CA ALA A 221 -35.73 -27.28 -11.61
C ALA A 221 -36.70 -28.33 -11.01
N VAL A 222 -36.46 -28.71 -9.75
CA VAL A 222 -37.24 -29.72 -9.04
C VAL A 222 -38.57 -29.16 -8.52
N TRP A 223 -38.51 -28.08 -7.74
CA TRP A 223 -39.68 -27.63 -6.97
C TRP A 223 -40.55 -26.61 -7.69
N ILE A 224 -39.97 -25.76 -8.54
CA ILE A 224 -40.69 -24.67 -9.20
C ILE A 224 -41.11 -25.07 -10.61
N THR A 225 -40.14 -25.41 -11.46
CA THR A 225 -40.43 -25.70 -12.87
C THR A 225 -40.82 -27.15 -13.14
N LYS A 226 -40.57 -28.04 -12.17
CA LYS A 226 -40.84 -29.48 -12.22
C LYS A 226 -40.27 -30.16 -13.48
N GLU A 227 -39.13 -29.66 -13.97
CA GLU A 227 -38.43 -30.23 -15.14
C GLU A 227 -37.59 -31.46 -14.81
N ALA A 228 -37.29 -31.65 -13.52
CA ALA A 228 -36.54 -32.80 -13.02
C ALA A 228 -37.13 -33.29 -11.69
N SER A 229 -37.10 -34.59 -11.45
CA SER A 229 -37.34 -35.16 -10.12
C SER A 229 -36.12 -34.97 -9.21
N LEU A 230 -36.31 -35.08 -7.89
CA LEU A 230 -35.22 -34.99 -6.90
C LEU A 230 -34.12 -36.02 -7.18
N LYS A 231 -34.50 -37.24 -7.60
CA LYS A 231 -33.56 -38.31 -7.99
C LYS A 231 -32.74 -37.93 -9.22
N GLU A 232 -33.34 -37.29 -10.21
CA GLU A 232 -32.65 -36.87 -11.44
C GLU A 232 -31.71 -35.69 -11.18
N ALA A 233 -32.14 -34.72 -10.37
CA ALA A 233 -31.29 -33.61 -9.95
C ALA A 233 -30.08 -34.12 -9.14
N PHE A 234 -30.30 -35.03 -8.19
CA PHE A 234 -29.21 -35.65 -7.45
C PHE A 234 -28.24 -36.41 -8.36
N LYS A 235 -28.74 -37.21 -9.32
CA LYS A 235 -27.88 -37.88 -10.31
C LYS A 235 -27.12 -36.92 -11.21
N ALA A 236 -27.70 -35.76 -11.57
CA ALA A 236 -27.00 -34.74 -12.34
C ALA A 236 -25.88 -34.08 -11.53
N LEU A 237 -26.19 -33.68 -10.29
CA LEU A 237 -25.21 -33.12 -9.35
C LEU A 237 -24.09 -34.11 -9.06
N LEU A 238 -24.41 -35.38 -8.84
CA LEU A 238 -23.40 -36.43 -8.62
C LEU A 238 -22.49 -36.61 -9.83
N ARG A 239 -23.04 -36.67 -11.05
CA ARG A 239 -22.22 -36.75 -12.28
C ARG A 239 -21.33 -35.53 -12.45
N ILE A 240 -21.85 -34.34 -12.16
CA ILE A 240 -21.05 -33.10 -12.18
C ILE A 240 -19.95 -33.15 -11.12
N ALA A 241 -20.25 -33.54 -9.89
CA ALA A 241 -19.28 -33.64 -8.81
C ALA A 241 -18.17 -34.65 -9.12
N VAL A 242 -18.54 -35.84 -9.61
CA VAL A 242 -17.60 -36.90 -10.01
C VAL A 242 -16.72 -36.48 -11.18
N ALA A 243 -17.24 -35.72 -12.15
CA ALA A 243 -16.44 -35.21 -13.26
C ALA A 243 -15.55 -34.02 -12.83
N THR A 244 -16.07 -33.13 -11.97
CA THR A 244 -15.40 -31.88 -11.60
C THR A 244 -14.31 -32.09 -10.56
N GLY A 245 -14.56 -32.89 -9.52
CA GLY A 245 -13.63 -33.08 -8.39
C GLY A 245 -12.22 -33.49 -8.83
N PRO A 246 -12.06 -34.63 -9.54
CA PRO A 246 -10.75 -35.06 -10.05
C PRO A 246 -10.11 -34.04 -10.99
N ALA A 247 -10.91 -33.36 -11.83
CA ALA A 247 -10.43 -32.36 -12.78
C ALA A 247 -9.90 -31.07 -12.13
N GLN A 248 -10.15 -30.84 -10.83
CA GLN A 248 -9.66 -29.70 -10.07
C GLN A 248 -8.48 -30.03 -9.15
N LEU A 249 -8.06 -31.30 -9.06
CA LEU A 249 -6.98 -31.71 -8.14
C LEU A 249 -5.66 -30.99 -8.41
N TRP A 250 -5.43 -30.57 -9.67
CA TRP A 250 -4.20 -29.91 -10.07
C TRP A 250 -3.95 -28.58 -9.37
N TRP A 251 -4.98 -27.78 -9.08
CA TRP A 251 -4.82 -26.50 -8.36
C TRP A 251 -5.18 -26.61 -6.88
N LEU A 252 -6.07 -27.54 -6.51
CA LEU A 252 -6.42 -27.80 -5.11
C LEU A 252 -5.22 -28.28 -4.30
N SER A 253 -4.32 -29.05 -4.92
CA SER A 253 -3.05 -29.45 -4.29
C SER A 253 -2.16 -28.24 -3.98
N GLY A 254 -2.03 -27.31 -4.93
CA GLY A 254 -1.28 -26.08 -4.73
C GLY A 254 -1.89 -25.19 -3.65
N LEU A 255 -3.23 -25.05 -3.63
CA LEU A 255 -3.93 -24.31 -2.58
C LEU A 255 -3.69 -24.93 -1.19
N TYR A 256 -3.72 -26.26 -1.07
CA TYR A 256 -3.41 -26.94 0.19
C TYR A 256 -1.98 -26.68 0.64
N THR A 257 -1.00 -26.84 -0.25
CA THR A 257 0.41 -26.60 0.08
C THR A 257 0.66 -25.14 0.46
N GLN A 258 0.07 -24.19 -0.29
CA GLN A 258 0.15 -22.77 0.03
C GLN A 258 -0.44 -22.46 1.41
N GLY A 259 -1.65 -22.97 1.71
CA GLY A 259 -2.32 -22.70 2.99
C GLY A 259 -1.58 -23.29 4.20
N LYS A 260 -0.82 -24.37 4.01
CA LYS A 260 -0.10 -25.05 5.09
C LYS A 260 1.34 -24.56 5.30
N PHE A 261 2.02 -24.18 4.22
CA PHE A 261 3.47 -23.92 4.26
C PHE A 261 3.87 -22.53 3.74
N GLY A 262 2.95 -21.79 3.12
CA GLY A 262 3.19 -20.43 2.68
C GLY A 262 2.89 -19.39 3.76
N LEU A 263 3.29 -18.15 3.51
CA LEU A 263 2.89 -17.02 4.35
C LEU A 263 1.36 -16.82 4.31
N PRO A 264 0.74 -16.30 5.38
CA PRO A 264 -0.70 -16.04 5.45
C PRO A 264 -1.07 -14.79 4.63
N ILE A 265 -0.79 -14.80 3.32
CA ILE A 265 -0.92 -13.67 2.39
C ILE A 265 -2.29 -12.99 2.45
N LEU A 266 -3.36 -13.75 2.73
CA LEU A 266 -4.70 -13.20 2.87
C LEU A 266 -4.81 -12.17 4.00
N GLN A 267 -4.05 -12.30 5.08
CA GLN A 267 -4.01 -11.34 6.19
C GLN A 267 -3.12 -10.14 5.85
N LEU A 268 -2.11 -10.33 4.99
CA LEU A 268 -1.14 -9.31 4.60
C LEU A 268 -1.63 -8.35 3.51
N THR A 269 -2.82 -8.59 2.93
CA THR A 269 -3.28 -7.92 1.70
C THR A 269 -4.42 -6.92 1.94
N GLU A 270 -5.62 -7.39 2.32
CA GLU A 270 -6.76 -6.49 2.58
C GLU A 270 -7.67 -6.97 3.71
N THR A 271 -8.26 -6.02 4.45
CA THR A 271 -9.20 -6.30 5.54
C THR A 271 -10.64 -6.43 5.07
N VAL A 272 -11.48 -7.17 5.83
CA VAL A 272 -12.92 -7.28 5.56
C VAL A 272 -13.60 -5.90 5.58
N GLU A 273 -13.18 -5.02 6.51
CA GLU A 273 -13.70 -3.66 6.61
C GLU A 273 -13.44 -2.84 5.34
N THR A 274 -12.21 -2.89 4.82
CA THR A 274 -11.82 -2.16 3.59
C THR A 274 -12.66 -2.62 2.39
N VAL A 275 -12.86 -3.93 2.24
CA VAL A 275 -13.71 -4.48 1.17
C VAL A 275 -15.17 -4.06 1.34
N ALA A 276 -15.67 -4.05 2.58
CA ALA A 276 -17.06 -3.74 2.86
C ALA A 276 -17.42 -2.29 2.54
N GLN A 277 -16.52 -1.34 2.79
CA GLN A 277 -16.77 0.12 2.70
C GLN A 277 -17.39 0.59 1.38
N THR A 278 -17.08 -0.06 0.26
CA THR A 278 -17.58 0.33 -1.08
C THR A 278 -18.73 -0.55 -1.58
N SER A 279 -19.09 -1.59 -0.83
CA SER A 279 -20.06 -2.62 -1.22
C SER A 279 -21.51 -2.18 -0.96
N THR A 280 -21.84 -0.93 -1.31
CA THR A 280 -23.16 -0.36 -1.03
C THR A 280 -24.23 -0.89 -1.99
N ALA A 281 -25.49 -0.94 -1.54
CA ALA A 281 -26.59 -1.47 -2.36
C ALA A 281 -26.75 -0.75 -3.73
N PRO A 282 -26.67 0.60 -3.83
CA PRO A 282 -26.74 1.28 -5.13
C PRO A 282 -25.59 0.92 -6.07
N GLU A 283 -24.37 0.80 -5.53
CA GLU A 283 -23.18 0.45 -6.31
C GLU A 283 -23.21 -0.99 -6.82
N VAL A 284 -23.57 -1.91 -5.94
CA VAL A 284 -23.73 -3.33 -6.29
C VAL A 284 -24.83 -3.50 -7.35
N LEU A 285 -25.98 -2.83 -7.22
CA LEU A 285 -27.11 -2.94 -8.15
C LEU A 285 -26.75 -2.61 -9.60
N ARG A 286 -25.84 -1.65 -9.80
CA ARG A 286 -25.35 -1.24 -11.13
C ARG A 286 -24.16 -2.06 -11.65
N GLY A 287 -23.77 -3.13 -10.94
CA GLY A 287 -22.69 -4.04 -11.33
C GLY A 287 -21.30 -3.60 -10.86
N LEU A 288 -21.22 -2.70 -9.87
CA LEU A 288 -19.98 -2.19 -9.27
C LEU A 288 -19.87 -2.64 -7.79
N GLY A 289 -19.13 -1.91 -6.96
CA GLY A 289 -19.00 -2.17 -5.52
C GLY A 289 -17.67 -2.77 -5.08
N TYR A 290 -16.81 -3.19 -6.03
CA TYR A 290 -15.45 -3.65 -5.73
C TYR A 290 -14.54 -2.47 -5.33
N TRP A 291 -13.86 -2.59 -4.18
CA TRP A 291 -13.18 -1.46 -3.53
C TRP A 291 -12.05 -0.82 -4.34
N TYR A 292 -11.31 -1.59 -5.14
CA TYR A 292 -10.26 -1.04 -6.00
C TYR A 292 -10.77 0.00 -7.00
N PHE A 293 -12.04 -0.09 -7.40
CA PHE A 293 -12.64 0.84 -8.36
C PHE A 293 -12.71 2.29 -7.82
N TYR A 294 -12.62 2.46 -6.50
CA TYR A 294 -12.77 3.74 -5.80
C TYR A 294 -11.48 4.25 -5.15
N GLY A 295 -10.41 3.45 -5.18
CA GLY A 295 -9.14 3.84 -4.59
C GLY A 295 -8.29 4.72 -5.51
N LYS A 296 -7.34 5.43 -4.91
CA LYS A 296 -6.41 6.33 -5.59
C LYS A 296 -5.03 6.27 -4.94
N ASP A 297 -3.99 6.57 -5.72
CA ASP A 297 -2.64 6.79 -5.26
C ASP A 297 -2.26 8.29 -5.37
N GLY A 298 -0.98 8.63 -5.23
CA GLY A 298 -0.49 10.01 -5.30
C GLY A 298 -0.68 10.71 -6.66
N LEU A 299 -0.87 9.94 -7.74
CA LEU A 299 -0.96 10.46 -9.11
C LEU A 299 -2.37 10.33 -9.71
N ALA A 300 -3.05 9.20 -9.48
CA ALA A 300 -4.31 8.89 -10.15
C ALA A 300 -5.22 7.92 -9.36
N GLY A 301 -6.45 7.77 -9.84
CA GLY A 301 -7.32 6.69 -9.39
C GLY A 301 -6.77 5.33 -9.85
N TRP A 302 -6.83 4.30 -9.01
CA TRP A 302 -6.36 2.95 -9.38
C TRP A 302 -7.14 2.34 -10.55
N THR A 303 -8.37 2.81 -10.76
CA THR A 303 -9.14 2.59 -11.99
C THR A 303 -9.45 3.95 -12.60
N GLU A 304 -8.79 4.32 -13.70
CA GLU A 304 -8.90 5.64 -14.34
C GLU A 304 -10.36 6.04 -14.63
N SER A 305 -11.17 5.08 -15.10
CA SER A 305 -12.58 5.32 -15.41
C SER A 305 -13.47 5.50 -14.18
N GLY A 306 -13.00 5.17 -12.97
CA GLY A 306 -13.80 5.21 -11.73
C GLY A 306 -14.42 6.58 -11.46
N GLY A 307 -13.68 7.66 -11.75
CA GLY A 307 -14.16 9.03 -11.64
C GLY A 307 -15.43 9.28 -12.47
N LEU A 308 -15.47 8.83 -13.73
CA LEU A 308 -16.62 9.01 -14.61
C LEU A 308 -17.90 8.38 -14.04
N TYR A 309 -17.79 7.19 -13.42
CA TYR A 309 -18.94 6.47 -12.86
C TYR A 309 -19.41 7.03 -11.52
N THR A 310 -18.61 7.84 -10.84
CA THR A 310 -18.88 8.34 -9.49
C THR A 310 -19.23 9.82 -9.45
N THR A 311 -18.74 10.61 -10.43
CA THR A 311 -18.92 12.07 -10.44
C THR A 311 -19.86 12.57 -11.55
N SER A 312 -20.08 11.80 -12.62
CA SER A 312 -20.99 12.20 -13.71
C SER A 312 -22.43 11.77 -13.44
N LEU A 313 -23.34 12.74 -13.28
CA LEU A 313 -24.77 12.48 -13.14
C LEU A 313 -25.38 11.73 -14.34
N VAL A 314 -24.90 12.02 -15.54
CA VAL A 314 -25.35 11.32 -16.77
C VAL A 314 -24.94 9.86 -16.72
N MET A 315 -23.69 9.58 -16.33
CA MET A 315 -23.20 8.21 -16.23
C MET A 315 -23.91 7.44 -15.12
N LEU A 316 -24.14 8.08 -13.97
CA LEU A 316 -24.95 7.52 -12.89
C LEU A 316 -26.34 7.12 -13.39
N ALA A 317 -27.08 8.03 -14.03
CA ALA A 317 -28.40 7.74 -14.58
C ALA A 317 -28.39 6.61 -15.64
N LEU A 318 -27.39 6.60 -16.52
CA LEU A 318 -27.22 5.57 -17.53
C LEU A 318 -27.01 4.18 -16.91
N THR A 319 -26.16 4.08 -15.89
CA THR A 319 -25.85 2.81 -15.21
C THR A 319 -27.04 2.19 -14.49
N PHE A 320 -28.02 3.00 -14.03
CA PHE A 320 -29.27 2.51 -13.44
C PHE A 320 -30.34 2.10 -14.46
N THR A 321 -30.19 2.51 -15.73
CA THR A 321 -31.20 2.23 -16.75
C THR A 321 -31.33 0.73 -17.03
N LEU A 322 -30.22 0.00 -17.16
CA LEU A 322 -30.25 -1.45 -17.43
C LEU A 322 -30.80 -2.27 -16.25
N PRO A 323 -30.38 -2.05 -14.99
CA PRO A 323 -31.05 -2.62 -13.82
C PRO A 323 -32.56 -2.35 -13.79
N LEU A 324 -33.00 -1.12 -14.11
CA LEU A 324 -34.42 -0.79 -14.14
C LEU A 324 -35.19 -1.66 -15.14
N PHE A 325 -34.69 -1.87 -16.36
CA PHE A 325 -35.35 -2.76 -17.33
C PHE A 325 -35.35 -4.22 -16.88
N GLY A 326 -34.28 -4.69 -16.21
CA GLY A 326 -34.26 -6.00 -15.59
C GLY A 326 -35.32 -6.17 -14.50
N LEU A 327 -35.46 -5.18 -13.61
CA LEU A 327 -36.47 -5.17 -12.54
C LEU A 327 -37.90 -5.03 -13.08
N LEU A 328 -38.12 -4.21 -14.11
CA LEU A 328 -39.40 -4.15 -14.83
C LEU A 328 -39.71 -5.51 -15.46
N GLY A 329 -38.71 -6.19 -16.03
CA GLY A 329 -38.84 -7.57 -16.48
C GLY A 329 -39.22 -8.52 -15.34
N ALA A 330 -38.62 -8.34 -14.17
CA ALA A 330 -38.95 -9.07 -12.96
C ALA A 330 -40.41 -8.85 -12.53
N VAL A 331 -41.04 -7.70 -12.77
CA VAL A 331 -42.42 -7.44 -12.32
C VAL A 331 -43.45 -7.76 -13.41
N LEU A 332 -43.17 -7.36 -14.65
CA LEU A 332 -44.16 -7.28 -15.72
C LEU A 332 -44.21 -8.51 -16.62
N THR A 333 -43.21 -9.40 -16.56
CA THR A 333 -43.14 -10.54 -17.48
C THR A 333 -43.61 -11.83 -16.83
N ARG A 334 -44.22 -12.70 -17.64
CA ARG A 334 -44.51 -14.09 -17.27
C ARG A 334 -43.56 -15.00 -18.03
N TRP A 335 -42.49 -15.41 -17.37
CA TRP A 335 -41.51 -16.34 -17.91
C TRP A 335 -41.22 -17.46 -16.91
N LYS A 336 -41.13 -18.70 -17.40
CA LYS A 336 -40.93 -19.90 -16.59
C LYS A 336 -39.69 -19.81 -15.67
N TYR A 337 -38.64 -19.12 -16.10
CA TYR A 337 -37.39 -18.96 -15.35
C TYR A 337 -37.27 -17.62 -14.61
N ARG A 338 -38.31 -16.77 -14.61
CA ARG A 338 -38.30 -15.46 -13.95
C ARG A 338 -37.79 -15.54 -12.51
N ALA A 339 -38.37 -16.42 -11.70
CA ALA A 339 -38.03 -16.53 -10.28
C ALA A 339 -36.58 -17.02 -10.05
N TYR A 340 -36.01 -17.80 -10.97
CA TYR A 340 -34.60 -18.19 -10.90
C TYR A 340 -33.69 -16.98 -11.11
N PHE A 341 -33.90 -16.17 -12.16
CA PHE A 341 -33.08 -14.97 -12.37
C PHE A 341 -33.27 -13.95 -11.23
N VAL A 342 -34.47 -13.83 -10.66
CA VAL A 342 -34.69 -13.04 -9.43
C VAL A 342 -33.88 -13.60 -8.25
N SER A 343 -33.82 -14.91 -8.06
CA SER A 343 -32.98 -15.49 -7.00
C SER A 343 -31.49 -15.21 -7.19
N LEU A 344 -30.99 -15.16 -8.43
CA LEU A 344 -29.60 -14.78 -8.71
C LEU A 344 -29.32 -13.33 -8.31
N ILE A 345 -30.27 -12.42 -8.58
CA ILE A 345 -30.23 -11.01 -8.15
C ILE A 345 -30.18 -10.92 -6.63
N VAL A 346 -31.10 -11.60 -5.94
CA VAL A 346 -31.20 -11.54 -4.47
C VAL A 346 -29.96 -12.11 -3.81
N VAL A 347 -29.50 -13.29 -4.23
CA VAL A 347 -28.29 -13.91 -3.68
C VAL A 347 -27.06 -13.06 -3.98
N GLY A 348 -26.94 -12.56 -5.21
CA GLY A 348 -25.86 -11.65 -5.61
C GLY A 348 -25.82 -10.39 -4.74
N LEU A 349 -26.96 -9.71 -4.54
CA LEU A 349 -27.06 -8.52 -3.71
C LEU A 349 -26.74 -8.79 -2.24
N VAL A 350 -27.33 -9.83 -1.63
CA VAL A 350 -27.15 -10.13 -0.21
C VAL A 350 -25.69 -10.41 0.13
N PHE A 351 -25.01 -11.22 -0.67
CA PHE A 351 -23.60 -11.53 -0.42
C PHE A 351 -22.67 -10.39 -0.84
N ALA A 352 -22.92 -9.72 -1.97
CA ALA A 352 -22.06 -8.61 -2.40
C ALA A 352 -22.11 -7.44 -1.40
N ILE A 353 -23.31 -7.06 -0.93
CA ILE A 353 -23.45 -6.07 0.16
C ILE A 353 -22.82 -6.61 1.43
N GLY A 354 -23.10 -7.89 1.73
CA GLY A 354 -22.40 -8.66 2.74
C GLY A 354 -22.40 -7.97 4.09
N THR A 355 -21.21 -7.52 4.50
CA THR A 355 -20.95 -6.94 5.83
C THR A 355 -21.14 -5.42 5.88
N TYR A 356 -21.55 -4.76 4.80
CA TYR A 356 -21.76 -3.31 4.80
C TYR A 356 -23.05 -2.89 5.55
N PRO A 357 -23.01 -1.82 6.38
CA PRO A 357 -21.82 -1.14 6.87
C PRO A 357 -21.12 -1.97 7.95
N TYR A 358 -19.78 -2.01 7.92
CA TYR A 358 -18.99 -2.97 8.72
C TYR A 358 -19.22 -2.87 10.24
N ARG A 359 -19.45 -1.65 10.75
CA ARG A 359 -19.61 -1.38 12.20
C ARG A 359 -21.03 -1.65 12.71
N ASP A 360 -22.04 -1.53 11.85
CA ASP A 360 -23.45 -1.74 12.20
C ASP A 360 -24.15 -2.58 11.11
N PRO A 361 -23.74 -3.85 10.94
CA PRO A 361 -24.28 -4.68 9.88
C PRO A 361 -25.71 -5.12 10.19
N SER A 362 -26.53 -5.32 9.14
CA SER A 362 -27.83 -5.98 9.27
C SER A 362 -27.69 -7.39 9.90
N PRO A 363 -28.76 -8.02 10.44
CA PRO A 363 -28.66 -9.36 11.03
C PRO A 363 -28.05 -10.42 10.10
N ILE A 364 -28.36 -10.36 8.79
CA ILE A 364 -27.75 -11.25 7.79
C ILE A 364 -26.29 -10.86 7.55
N GLY A 365 -25.99 -9.57 7.47
CA GLY A 365 -24.62 -9.07 7.33
C GLY A 365 -23.74 -9.43 8.53
N ALA A 366 -24.28 -9.46 9.74
CA ALA A 366 -23.60 -9.90 10.95
C ALA A 366 -23.25 -11.39 10.88
N LEU A 367 -24.16 -12.23 10.35
CA LEU A 367 -23.87 -13.65 10.11
C LEU A 367 -22.75 -13.82 9.07
N ILE A 368 -22.80 -13.08 7.95
CA ILE A 368 -21.74 -13.11 6.93
C ILE A 368 -20.42 -12.63 7.54
N LYS A 369 -20.42 -11.55 8.32
CA LYS A 369 -19.25 -11.05 9.04
C LYS A 369 -18.68 -12.11 9.98
N PHE A 370 -19.52 -12.80 10.72
CA PHE A 370 -19.09 -13.93 11.56
C PHE A 370 -18.44 -15.05 10.73
N THR A 371 -18.95 -15.38 9.53
CA THR A 371 -18.25 -16.38 8.70
C THR A 371 -16.84 -15.94 8.30
N THR A 372 -16.59 -14.64 8.14
CA THR A 372 -15.25 -14.13 7.81
C THR A 372 -14.25 -14.17 8.97
N SER A 373 -14.68 -14.42 10.21
CA SER A 373 -13.76 -14.71 11.31
C SER A 373 -13.28 -16.18 11.31
N LEU A 374 -13.91 -17.05 10.51
CA LEU A 374 -13.43 -18.41 10.27
C LEU A 374 -12.40 -18.40 9.13
N GLU A 375 -11.35 -19.22 9.22
CA GLU A 375 -10.27 -19.29 8.23
C GLU A 375 -10.78 -19.48 6.79
N VAL A 376 -11.70 -20.43 6.58
CA VAL A 376 -12.29 -20.70 5.25
C VAL A 376 -13.17 -19.55 4.77
N GLY A 377 -13.93 -18.91 5.67
CA GLY A 377 -14.79 -17.78 5.30
C GLY A 377 -14.00 -16.50 5.06
N PHE A 378 -12.83 -16.33 5.70
CA PHE A 378 -11.91 -15.23 5.44
C PHE A 378 -11.36 -15.26 4.00
N ALA A 379 -11.17 -16.45 3.43
CA ALA A 379 -10.84 -16.61 2.00
C ALA A 379 -11.95 -16.10 1.06
N LEU A 380 -13.19 -15.95 1.55
CA LEU A 380 -14.34 -15.41 0.84
C LEU A 380 -14.64 -13.95 1.19
N ARG A 381 -13.76 -13.25 1.93
CA ARG A 381 -13.97 -11.87 2.37
C ARG A 381 -14.31 -10.89 1.24
N ASN A 382 -13.80 -11.16 0.04
CA ASN A 382 -13.99 -10.31 -1.13
C ASN A 382 -15.33 -10.60 -1.82
N SER A 383 -16.42 -10.31 -1.12
CA SER A 383 -17.77 -10.69 -1.51
C SER A 383 -18.33 -10.02 -2.78
N PRO A 384 -17.90 -8.82 -3.22
CA PRO A 384 -18.33 -8.26 -4.51
C PRO A 384 -17.98 -9.12 -5.73
N ARG A 385 -17.12 -10.13 -5.59
CA ARG A 385 -16.87 -11.13 -6.64
C ARG A 385 -18.11 -11.94 -7.03
N ILE A 386 -19.19 -11.92 -6.24
CA ILE A 386 -20.47 -12.57 -6.57
C ILE A 386 -21.38 -11.76 -7.52
N VAL A 387 -21.06 -10.48 -7.76
CA VAL A 387 -21.83 -9.58 -8.65
C VAL A 387 -22.15 -10.17 -10.04
N PRO A 388 -21.36 -11.07 -10.66
CA PRO A 388 -21.77 -11.75 -11.90
C PRO A 388 -23.17 -12.39 -11.84
N LEU A 389 -23.58 -12.97 -10.69
CA LEU A 389 -24.93 -13.55 -10.51
C LEU A 389 -26.02 -12.48 -10.67
N LEU A 390 -25.80 -11.30 -10.09
CA LEU A 390 -26.70 -10.17 -10.17
C LEU A 390 -26.81 -9.65 -11.62
N VAL A 391 -25.68 -9.45 -12.28
CA VAL A 391 -25.64 -8.91 -13.65
C VAL A 391 -26.31 -9.87 -14.64
N ILE A 392 -26.04 -11.19 -14.57
CA ILE A 392 -26.72 -12.17 -15.45
C ILE A 392 -28.22 -12.26 -15.13
N GLY A 393 -28.58 -12.12 -13.84
CA GLY A 393 -29.94 -11.97 -13.33
C GLY A 393 -30.71 -10.86 -14.04
N ILE A 394 -30.16 -9.65 -14.00
CA ILE A 394 -30.69 -8.44 -14.64
C ILE A 394 -30.78 -8.63 -16.16
N ALA A 395 -29.71 -9.12 -16.79
CA ALA A 395 -29.66 -9.34 -18.23
C ALA A 395 -30.76 -10.31 -18.70
N GLY A 396 -30.93 -11.46 -18.03
CA GLY A 396 -31.94 -12.44 -18.38
C GLY A 396 -33.38 -11.93 -18.22
N LEU A 397 -33.65 -11.12 -17.20
CA LEU A 397 -34.98 -10.50 -17.01
C LEU A 397 -35.25 -9.39 -18.01
N ALA A 398 -34.23 -8.61 -18.39
CA ALA A 398 -34.33 -7.63 -19.47
C ALA A 398 -34.63 -8.32 -20.82
N ALA A 399 -34.01 -9.47 -21.10
CA ALA A 399 -34.35 -10.29 -22.27
C ALA A 399 -35.83 -10.73 -22.25
N ALA A 400 -36.30 -11.26 -21.13
CA ALA A 400 -37.69 -11.68 -20.97
C ALA A 400 -38.67 -10.49 -21.16
N PHE A 401 -38.28 -9.30 -20.70
CA PHE A 401 -39.06 -8.06 -20.88
C PHE A 401 -39.18 -7.67 -22.35
N VAL A 402 -38.06 -7.62 -23.06
CA VAL A 402 -38.02 -7.28 -24.49
C VAL A 402 -38.85 -8.28 -25.31
N ASP A 403 -38.68 -9.59 -25.07
CA ASP A 403 -39.41 -10.64 -25.78
C ASP A 403 -40.93 -10.60 -25.48
N ALA A 404 -41.34 -10.17 -24.29
CA ALA A 404 -42.75 -10.01 -23.93
C ALA A 404 -43.37 -8.71 -24.47
N LEU A 405 -42.61 -7.62 -24.50
CA LEU A 405 -43.11 -6.29 -24.86
C LEU A 405 -43.28 -6.12 -26.37
N ILE A 406 -42.39 -6.69 -27.19
CA ILE A 406 -42.46 -6.55 -28.66
C ILE A 406 -43.80 -7.04 -29.23
N PRO A 407 -44.29 -8.26 -28.91
CA PRO A 407 -45.60 -8.71 -29.37
C PRO A 407 -46.75 -7.83 -28.86
N ALA A 408 -46.63 -7.26 -27.66
CA ALA A 408 -47.66 -6.36 -27.11
C ALA A 408 -47.71 -5.03 -27.87
N LEU A 409 -46.54 -4.45 -28.22
CA LEU A 409 -46.44 -3.25 -29.05
C LEU A 409 -46.99 -3.49 -30.45
N GLN A 410 -46.72 -4.66 -31.03
CA GLN A 410 -47.24 -5.05 -32.34
C GLN A 410 -48.76 -5.17 -32.39
N ARG A 411 -49.41 -5.56 -31.28
CA ARG A 411 -50.88 -5.60 -31.19
C ARG A 411 -51.51 -4.23 -30.95
N ARG A 412 -50.78 -3.30 -30.31
CA ARG A 412 -51.32 -2.02 -29.84
C ARG A 412 -51.21 -0.88 -30.86
N PHE A 413 -50.18 -0.89 -31.71
CA PHE A 413 -49.89 0.20 -32.64
C PHE A 413 -50.03 -0.22 -34.11
N SER A 414 -50.25 0.74 -35.01
CA SER A 414 -50.30 0.51 -36.46
C SER A 414 -49.00 -0.12 -36.98
N ALA A 415 -49.09 -0.96 -38.02
CA ALA A 415 -47.97 -1.72 -38.59
C ALA A 415 -46.64 -0.94 -38.77
N PRO A 416 -46.60 0.28 -39.33
CA PRO A 416 -45.34 1.02 -39.47
C PRO A 416 -44.74 1.48 -38.14
N VAL A 417 -45.57 1.93 -37.19
CA VAL A 417 -45.14 2.36 -35.85
C VAL A 417 -44.69 1.16 -35.02
N ALA A 418 -45.47 0.08 -35.03
CA ALA A 418 -45.13 -1.19 -34.38
C ALA A 418 -43.79 -1.76 -34.88
N ARG A 419 -43.53 -1.72 -36.19
CA ARG A 419 -42.26 -2.19 -36.77
C ARG A 419 -41.08 -1.34 -36.32
N ARG A 420 -41.22 -0.01 -36.28
CA ARG A 420 -40.18 0.91 -35.76
C ARG A 420 -39.89 0.64 -34.29
N LEU A 421 -40.92 0.56 -33.44
CA LEU A 421 -40.76 0.30 -32.00
C LEU A 421 -40.18 -1.09 -31.71
N SER A 422 -40.56 -2.12 -32.48
CA SER A 422 -40.03 -3.50 -32.34
C SER A 422 -38.53 -3.60 -32.64
N LEU A 423 -37.98 -2.67 -33.43
CA LEU A 423 -36.54 -2.57 -33.70
C LEU A 423 -35.84 -1.60 -32.75
N ALA A 424 -36.47 -0.44 -32.48
CA ALA A 424 -35.90 0.62 -31.66
C ALA A 424 -35.67 0.19 -30.21
N LEU A 425 -36.56 -0.61 -29.62
CA LEU A 425 -36.40 -1.08 -28.23
C LEU A 425 -35.13 -1.94 -28.03
N PRO A 426 -34.95 -3.08 -28.73
CA PRO A 426 -33.76 -3.89 -28.55
C PRO A 426 -32.48 -3.16 -28.99
N LEU A 427 -32.51 -2.40 -30.09
CA LEU A 427 -31.35 -1.61 -30.52
C LEU A 427 -31.01 -0.51 -29.52
N GLY A 428 -32.01 0.18 -28.96
CA GLY A 428 -31.82 1.21 -27.94
C GLY A 428 -31.18 0.65 -26.66
N LEU A 429 -31.63 -0.51 -26.18
CA LEU A 429 -31.01 -1.16 -25.01
C LEU A 429 -29.59 -1.66 -25.30
N ILE A 430 -29.31 -2.14 -26.52
CA ILE A 430 -27.95 -2.47 -26.96
C ILE A 430 -27.08 -1.21 -27.01
N CYS A 431 -27.59 -0.11 -27.56
CA CYS A 431 -26.89 1.18 -27.57
C CYS A 431 -26.62 1.69 -26.14
N ILE A 432 -27.57 1.55 -25.22
CA ILE A 432 -27.37 1.88 -23.80
C ILE A 432 -26.29 0.98 -23.19
N SER A 433 -26.30 -0.31 -23.50
CA SER A 433 -25.28 -1.26 -23.01
C SER A 433 -23.89 -0.95 -23.55
N ILE A 434 -23.81 -0.50 -24.82
CA ILE A 434 -22.59 0.09 -25.36
C ILE A 434 -22.28 1.29 -24.50
N LEU A 435 -23.04 2.38 -24.53
CA LEU A 435 -22.80 3.63 -23.79
C LEU A 435 -22.46 3.47 -22.29
N ASN A 436 -22.86 2.36 -21.66
CA ASN A 436 -22.58 2.03 -20.27
C ASN A 436 -21.13 1.55 -20.00
N LEU A 437 -20.30 1.32 -21.03
CA LEU A 437 -18.88 0.98 -20.91
C LEU A 437 -17.93 1.93 -21.70
N PRO A 438 -17.92 3.26 -21.43
CA PRO A 438 -17.13 4.24 -22.20
C PRO A 438 -15.70 3.87 -22.52
N PRO A 439 -14.92 3.29 -21.57
CA PRO A 439 -13.55 2.87 -21.82
C PRO A 439 -13.35 2.00 -23.08
N LEU A 440 -14.38 1.24 -23.50
CA LEU A 440 -14.29 0.37 -24.67
C LEU A 440 -14.14 1.12 -25.99
N TRP A 441 -14.81 2.28 -26.18
CA TRP A 441 -14.72 3.06 -27.43
C TRP A 441 -13.98 4.38 -27.28
N THR A 442 -13.67 4.81 -26.06
CA THR A 442 -12.76 5.96 -25.82
C THR A 442 -11.30 5.53 -25.74
N GLY A 443 -11.01 4.23 -25.79
CA GLY A 443 -9.66 3.68 -25.64
C GLY A 443 -9.15 3.65 -24.19
N GLY A 444 -10.03 3.80 -23.20
CA GLY A 444 -9.69 3.80 -21.78
C GLY A 444 -9.62 2.42 -21.12
N LEU A 445 -9.88 1.32 -21.85
CA LEU A 445 -9.71 -0.04 -21.31
C LEU A 445 -8.26 -0.38 -21.02
N VAL A 446 -7.33 0.25 -21.75
CA VAL A 446 -5.90 0.23 -21.44
C VAL A 446 -5.61 1.54 -20.73
N GLN A 447 -5.53 1.46 -19.41
CA GLN A 447 -5.40 2.63 -18.57
C GLN A 447 -4.06 3.33 -18.80
N SER A 448 -4.09 4.66 -18.82
CA SER A 448 -2.92 5.48 -19.17
C SER A 448 -1.78 5.36 -18.16
N ASP A 449 -2.12 5.28 -16.86
CA ASP A 449 -1.18 5.15 -15.73
C ASP A 449 -0.89 3.68 -15.34
N LEU A 450 -1.33 2.70 -16.14
CA LEU A 450 -1.16 1.26 -15.89
C LEU A 450 -0.83 0.48 -17.19
N LYS A 451 0.16 0.98 -17.92
CA LYS A 451 0.64 0.39 -19.17
C LYS A 451 2.14 0.64 -19.37
N PHE A 452 2.72 -0.12 -20.28
CA PHE A 452 4.14 -0.04 -20.64
C PHE A 452 4.36 -0.39 -22.12
N PRO A 453 5.44 0.09 -22.76
CA PRO A 453 5.73 -0.23 -24.16
C PRO A 453 5.98 -1.73 -24.34
N SER A 454 5.55 -2.28 -25.49
CA SER A 454 5.78 -3.70 -25.80
C SER A 454 7.25 -4.09 -25.97
N THR A 455 8.10 -3.10 -26.22
CA THR A 455 9.56 -3.24 -26.23
C THR A 455 10.09 -2.46 -25.04
N LEU A 456 10.77 -3.15 -24.14
CA LEU A 456 11.37 -2.53 -22.96
C LEU A 456 12.55 -1.63 -23.37
N PRO A 457 12.91 -0.63 -22.55
CA PRO A 457 14.15 0.11 -22.75
C PRO A 457 15.38 -0.80 -22.77
N GLU A 458 16.29 -0.57 -23.71
CA GLU A 458 17.48 -1.42 -23.93
C GLU A 458 18.31 -1.58 -22.65
N TYR A 459 18.44 -0.54 -21.83
CA TYR A 459 19.22 -0.60 -20.59
C TYR A 459 18.69 -1.63 -19.58
N TRP A 460 17.40 -1.99 -19.60
CA TRP A 460 16.84 -3.05 -18.75
C TRP A 460 17.21 -4.43 -19.29
N THR A 461 17.14 -4.63 -20.61
CA THR A 461 17.52 -5.90 -21.24
C THR A 461 19.04 -6.12 -21.17
N ASP A 462 19.84 -5.07 -21.36
CA ASP A 462 21.31 -5.12 -21.26
C ASP A 462 21.75 -5.44 -19.82
N ALA A 463 21.11 -4.83 -18.82
CA ALA A 463 21.38 -5.12 -17.42
C ALA A 463 21.05 -6.58 -17.05
N ALA A 464 19.92 -7.09 -17.55
CA ALA A 464 19.51 -8.47 -17.33
C ALA A 464 20.47 -9.47 -18.00
N GLU A 465 20.85 -9.23 -19.25
CA GLU A 465 21.84 -10.05 -19.96
C GLU A 465 23.19 -10.02 -19.23
N TRP A 466 23.65 -8.84 -18.81
CA TRP A 466 24.89 -8.71 -18.06
C TRP A 466 24.84 -9.49 -16.74
N LEU A 467 23.74 -9.44 -15.99
CA LEU A 467 23.56 -10.21 -14.75
C LEU A 467 23.67 -11.71 -15.00
N ASP A 468 23.06 -12.21 -16.08
CA ASP A 468 23.06 -13.63 -16.45
C ASP A 468 24.42 -14.12 -16.99
N THR A 469 25.32 -13.22 -17.39
CA THR A 469 26.72 -13.57 -17.71
C THR A 469 27.62 -13.76 -16.48
N GLN A 470 27.17 -13.34 -15.28
CA GLN A 470 27.90 -13.54 -14.03
C GLN A 470 27.68 -14.96 -13.47
N ASP A 471 28.23 -15.27 -12.30
CA ASP A 471 28.06 -16.59 -11.67
C ASP A 471 26.57 -16.91 -11.38
N GLY A 472 26.01 -17.83 -12.16
CA GLY A 472 24.62 -18.28 -12.06
C GLY A 472 24.28 -18.98 -10.73
N GLY A 473 25.27 -19.39 -9.94
CA GLY A 473 25.08 -20.01 -8.63
C GLY A 473 24.75 -19.03 -7.50
N LEU A 474 24.88 -17.72 -7.75
CA LEU A 474 24.72 -16.65 -6.76
C LEU A 474 23.53 -15.74 -7.10
N ARG A 475 22.98 -15.11 -6.07
CA ARG A 475 21.75 -14.30 -6.18
C ARG A 475 22.01 -12.85 -6.57
N VAL A 476 20.94 -12.16 -6.97
CA VAL A 476 20.90 -10.71 -7.17
C VAL A 476 19.99 -10.10 -6.10
N LEU A 477 20.47 -9.08 -5.39
CA LEU A 477 19.69 -8.29 -4.44
C LEU A 477 19.28 -6.96 -5.09
N GLU A 478 17.99 -6.69 -5.22
CA GLU A 478 17.46 -5.45 -5.79
C GLU A 478 17.04 -4.46 -4.68
N LEU A 479 17.54 -3.22 -4.79
CA LEU A 479 17.21 -2.09 -3.93
C LEU A 479 16.91 -0.84 -4.78
N PRO A 480 16.14 0.14 -4.27
CA PRO A 480 15.26 0.01 -3.13
C PRO A 480 14.03 -0.85 -3.49
N GLY A 481 13.36 -1.39 -2.48
CA GLY A 481 12.04 -1.98 -2.62
C GLY A 481 11.03 -1.00 -3.23
N ALA A 482 9.94 -1.51 -3.79
CA ALA A 482 8.84 -0.68 -4.27
C ALA A 482 7.48 -1.27 -3.90
N ASP A 483 6.49 -0.40 -3.74
CA ASP A 483 5.10 -0.85 -3.59
C ASP A 483 4.64 -1.61 -4.85
N PHE A 484 4.94 -1.05 -6.03
CA PHE A 484 4.65 -1.61 -7.35
C PHE A 484 5.74 -1.23 -8.36
N GLY A 485 5.81 -1.96 -9.48
CA GLY A 485 6.73 -1.73 -10.61
C GLY A 485 6.42 -0.48 -11.43
N ALA A 486 6.59 0.71 -10.84
CA ALA A 486 6.35 2.01 -11.46
C ALA A 486 7.65 2.64 -11.96
N TYR A 487 7.79 2.82 -13.27
CA TYR A 487 8.97 3.39 -13.92
C TYR A 487 8.63 4.64 -14.74
N ARG A 488 9.63 5.48 -15.03
CA ARG A 488 9.43 6.69 -15.85
C ARG A 488 8.91 6.41 -17.26
N TRP A 489 9.16 5.22 -17.79
CA TRP A 489 8.75 4.81 -19.15
C TRP A 489 7.48 3.94 -19.15
N GLY A 490 6.96 3.50 -18.00
CA GLY A 490 5.77 2.66 -17.91
C GLY A 490 5.56 2.03 -16.53
N GLU A 491 4.38 1.46 -16.32
CA GLU A 491 4.00 0.73 -15.10
C GLU A 491 3.79 -0.74 -15.44
N THR A 492 4.45 -1.64 -14.70
CA THR A 492 4.33 -3.09 -14.87
C THR A 492 3.68 -3.79 -13.69
N GLN A 493 3.35 -3.04 -12.62
CA GLN A 493 2.76 -3.52 -11.37
C GLN A 493 3.69 -4.43 -10.53
N ASP A 494 4.33 -5.43 -11.13
CA ASP A 494 5.41 -6.24 -10.53
C ASP A 494 6.79 -5.70 -10.97
N PRO A 495 7.88 -5.95 -10.22
CA PRO A 495 9.24 -5.63 -10.66
C PRO A 495 9.62 -6.39 -11.93
N LEU A 496 10.49 -5.83 -12.76
CA LEU A 496 10.92 -6.47 -14.01
C LEU A 496 11.89 -7.63 -13.81
N THR A 497 12.86 -7.43 -12.92
CA THR A 497 14.07 -8.26 -12.80
C THR A 497 13.78 -9.75 -12.77
N PRO A 498 12.84 -10.28 -11.95
CA PRO A 498 12.59 -11.72 -11.86
C PRO A 498 12.01 -12.36 -13.13
N GLY A 499 11.41 -11.54 -14.00
CA GLY A 499 10.93 -11.97 -15.31
C GLY A 499 11.99 -11.90 -16.41
N LEU A 500 13.08 -11.15 -16.20
CA LEU A 500 14.13 -10.94 -17.19
C LEU A 500 15.32 -11.90 -16.96
N ILE A 501 15.78 -12.06 -15.72
CA ILE A 501 16.99 -12.83 -15.41
C ILE A 501 16.72 -14.32 -15.15
N ASP A 502 17.73 -15.16 -15.30
CA ASP A 502 17.72 -16.57 -14.90
C ASP A 502 18.25 -16.79 -13.48
N ARG A 503 19.07 -15.86 -12.99
CA ARG A 503 19.63 -15.90 -11.63
C ARG A 503 18.60 -15.65 -10.53
N PRO A 504 18.68 -16.33 -9.37
CA PRO A 504 17.75 -16.08 -8.27
C PRO A 504 17.78 -14.63 -7.80
N TRP A 505 16.59 -14.06 -7.56
CA TRP A 505 16.38 -12.67 -7.22
C TRP A 505 15.86 -12.51 -5.79
N ILE A 506 16.31 -11.46 -5.13
CA ILE A 506 15.79 -10.98 -3.85
C ILE A 506 15.45 -9.52 -4.00
N GLY A 507 14.22 -9.13 -3.65
CA GLY A 507 13.80 -7.75 -3.67
C GLY A 507 12.45 -7.58 -2.99
N ARG A 508 12.24 -6.37 -2.44
CA ARG A 508 11.10 -6.09 -1.59
C ARG A 508 9.95 -5.49 -2.39
N GLU A 509 8.78 -6.08 -2.20
CA GLU A 509 7.50 -5.61 -2.72
C GLU A 509 6.51 -5.41 -1.55
N ILE A 510 5.36 -4.78 -1.81
CA ILE A 510 4.27 -4.68 -0.81
C ILE A 510 3.78 -6.07 -0.37
N THR A 511 3.72 -7.03 -1.31
CA THR A 511 3.41 -8.43 -1.02
C THR A 511 4.69 -9.16 -0.66
N ALA A 512 4.76 -9.74 0.53
CA ALA A 512 5.91 -10.53 0.94
C ALA A 512 5.98 -11.90 0.25
N TYR A 513 7.20 -12.27 -0.14
CA TYR A 513 7.58 -13.58 -0.62
C TYR A 513 8.79 -14.08 0.16
N GLY A 514 8.86 -15.39 0.40
CA GLY A 514 9.95 -16.03 1.15
C GLY A 514 9.49 -16.70 2.44
N SER A 515 10.46 -17.19 3.22
CA SER A 515 10.23 -17.59 4.61
C SER A 515 10.12 -16.37 5.55
N PRO A 516 9.54 -16.51 6.75
CA PRO A 516 9.50 -15.41 7.72
C PRO A 516 10.87 -14.74 7.96
N ALA A 517 11.93 -15.53 8.14
CA ALA A 517 13.28 -14.99 8.34
C ALA A 517 13.85 -14.25 7.12
N SER A 518 13.55 -14.71 5.90
CA SER A 518 13.98 -14.02 4.67
C SER A 518 13.27 -12.67 4.52
N VAL A 519 11.95 -12.65 4.75
CA VAL A 519 11.12 -11.45 4.68
C VAL A 519 11.53 -10.43 5.75
N ASP A 520 11.77 -10.90 6.96
CA ASP A 520 12.20 -10.08 8.08
C ASP A 520 13.54 -9.38 7.80
N LEU A 521 14.56 -10.13 7.39
CA LEU A 521 15.88 -9.58 7.05
C LEU A 521 15.82 -8.60 5.86
N LEU A 522 15.02 -8.90 4.83
CA LEU A 522 14.89 -8.04 3.66
C LEU A 522 14.19 -6.72 4.04
N ARG A 523 13.13 -6.79 4.86
CA ARG A 523 12.45 -5.62 5.40
C ARG A 523 13.38 -4.79 6.29
N ALA A 524 14.17 -5.44 7.14
CA ALA A 524 15.13 -4.78 8.02
C ALA A 524 16.22 -4.02 7.24
N LEU A 525 16.70 -4.60 6.13
CA LEU A 525 17.68 -3.95 5.27
C LEU A 525 17.07 -2.76 4.52
N ASP A 526 15.92 -2.95 3.86
CA ASP A 526 15.35 -1.96 2.94
C ASP A 526 14.61 -0.80 3.64
N ARG A 527 13.83 -1.08 4.69
CA ARG A 527 12.98 -0.09 5.37
C ARG A 527 13.75 1.17 5.81
N PRO A 528 14.94 1.09 6.41
CA PRO A 528 15.72 2.28 6.76
C PRO A 528 16.07 3.17 5.55
N PHE A 529 16.30 2.61 4.36
CA PHE A 529 16.53 3.42 3.14
C PHE A 529 15.25 4.09 2.66
N GLN A 530 14.09 3.41 2.75
CA GLN A 530 12.77 4.00 2.47
C GLN A 530 12.43 5.17 3.41
N GLU A 531 12.93 5.11 4.64
CA GLU A 531 12.70 6.08 5.71
C GLU A 531 13.83 7.13 5.83
N GLY A 532 14.85 7.10 4.96
CA GLY A 532 15.94 8.08 4.95
C GLY A 532 16.91 7.99 6.13
N VAL A 533 16.97 6.83 6.81
CA VAL A 533 17.81 6.58 8.00
C VAL A 533 18.76 5.39 7.84
N GLY A 534 18.85 4.83 6.63
CA GLY A 534 19.64 3.65 6.30
C GLY A 534 21.16 3.85 6.36
N GLU A 535 21.86 2.76 6.67
CA GLU A 535 23.32 2.71 6.82
C GLU A 535 23.91 1.81 5.70
N PRO A 536 24.53 2.40 4.66
CA PRO A 536 25.05 1.67 3.50
C PRO A 536 26.04 0.56 3.83
N GLN A 537 26.73 0.63 4.98
CA GLN A 537 27.69 -0.36 5.44
C GLN A 537 27.06 -1.72 5.71
N ALA A 538 25.74 -1.79 5.96
CA ALA A 538 25.05 -3.05 6.19
C ALA A 538 24.87 -3.88 4.90
N ILE A 539 24.80 -3.22 3.73
CA ILE A 539 24.37 -3.84 2.47
C ILE A 539 25.26 -5.03 2.11
N ALA A 540 26.59 -4.86 2.12
CA ALA A 540 27.51 -5.93 1.74
C ALA A 540 27.45 -7.12 2.70
N GLY A 541 27.33 -6.87 4.01
CA GLY A 541 27.19 -7.93 5.02
C GLY A 541 25.92 -8.76 4.84
N VAL A 542 24.79 -8.10 4.62
CA VAL A 542 23.49 -8.77 4.39
C VAL A 542 23.47 -9.47 3.02
N ALA A 543 24.02 -8.86 1.97
CA ALA A 543 24.13 -9.50 0.66
C ALA A 543 24.93 -10.81 0.72
N ARG A 544 26.03 -10.85 1.48
CA ARG A 544 26.80 -12.09 1.70
C ARG A 544 25.98 -13.18 2.42
N LEU A 545 25.15 -12.82 3.39
CA LEU A 545 24.24 -13.78 4.04
C LEU A 545 23.24 -14.37 3.04
N TYR A 546 22.70 -13.53 2.16
CA TYR A 546 21.84 -13.96 1.06
C TYR A 546 22.58 -14.70 -0.06
N SER A 547 23.92 -14.75 -0.03
CA SER A 547 24.73 -15.27 -1.13
C SER A 547 24.43 -14.52 -2.43
N ALA A 548 24.20 -13.20 -2.32
CA ALA A 548 23.97 -12.30 -3.43
C ALA A 548 25.30 -11.65 -3.83
N SER A 549 25.75 -11.93 -5.06
CA SER A 549 27.00 -11.36 -5.57
C SER A 549 26.85 -9.97 -6.14
N ASP A 550 25.61 -9.56 -6.44
CA ASP A 550 25.31 -8.32 -7.11
C ASP A 550 24.15 -7.62 -6.41
N VAL A 551 24.32 -6.31 -6.18
CA VAL A 551 23.26 -5.41 -5.73
C VAL A 551 22.81 -4.54 -6.89
N LEU A 552 21.62 -4.83 -7.43
CA LEU A 552 20.98 -4.02 -8.47
C LEU A 552 20.28 -2.82 -7.80
N LEU A 553 20.74 -1.63 -8.13
CA LEU A 553 20.12 -0.37 -7.73
C LEU A 553 19.23 0.16 -8.85
N ARG A 554 17.93 0.27 -8.57
CA ARG A 554 16.92 0.82 -9.47
C ARG A 554 16.71 2.32 -9.22
N LEU A 555 16.96 3.14 -10.23
CA LEU A 555 16.95 4.61 -10.12
C LEU A 555 15.99 5.30 -11.11
N ASP A 556 15.29 4.55 -11.96
CA ASP A 556 14.31 5.04 -12.94
C ASP A 556 12.86 4.95 -12.47
N SER A 557 12.62 4.64 -11.19
CA SER A 557 11.30 4.52 -10.60
C SER A 557 10.55 5.86 -10.52
N GLN A 558 9.21 5.79 -10.54
CA GLN A 558 8.32 6.90 -10.19
C GLN A 558 8.23 7.06 -8.67
N TYR A 559 9.33 7.48 -8.04
CA TYR A 559 9.45 7.53 -6.58
C TYR A 559 8.36 8.37 -5.90
N GLU A 560 7.88 9.44 -6.55
CA GLU A 560 6.79 10.31 -6.09
C GLU A 560 5.42 9.66 -6.08
N ARG A 561 5.21 8.54 -6.80
CA ARG A 561 3.91 7.86 -6.82
C ARG A 561 3.60 7.18 -5.48
N TYR A 562 4.65 6.68 -4.82
CA TYR A 562 4.59 5.87 -3.59
C TYR A 562 5.49 6.37 -2.46
N ARG A 563 6.03 7.60 -2.57
CA ARG A 563 6.96 8.20 -1.59
C ARG A 563 8.22 7.34 -1.32
N GLY A 564 8.77 6.76 -2.39
CA GLY A 564 10.04 6.03 -2.36
C GLY A 564 11.27 6.95 -2.27
N PRO A 565 12.48 6.40 -2.05
CA PRO A 565 13.71 7.18 -1.98
C PRO A 565 13.97 7.98 -3.24
N VAL A 566 14.43 9.23 -3.08
CA VAL A 566 14.87 10.05 -4.20
C VAL A 566 16.10 9.40 -4.85
N PRO A 567 16.08 9.08 -6.17
CA PRO A 567 17.14 8.31 -6.82
C PRO A 567 18.54 8.91 -6.70
N SER A 568 18.69 10.24 -6.86
CA SER A 568 19.98 10.93 -6.71
C SER A 568 20.54 10.83 -5.30
N THR A 569 19.69 11.04 -4.29
CA THR A 569 20.06 10.92 -2.87
C THR A 569 20.50 9.50 -2.55
N LEU A 570 19.74 8.49 -3.00
CA LEU A 570 20.06 7.09 -2.77
C LEU A 570 21.37 6.68 -3.49
N TRP A 571 21.56 7.10 -4.74
CA TRP A 571 22.81 6.89 -5.49
C TRP A 571 24.03 7.44 -4.75
N ASN A 572 23.94 8.69 -4.28
CA ASN A 572 25.01 9.33 -3.51
C ASN A 572 25.24 8.64 -2.16
N GLN A 573 24.17 8.22 -1.50
CA GLN A 573 24.24 7.49 -0.23
C GLN A 573 25.01 6.17 -0.37
N LEU A 574 24.91 5.49 -1.51
CA LEU A 574 25.67 4.26 -1.80
C LEU A 574 27.11 4.53 -2.30
N GLY A 575 27.54 5.79 -2.41
CA GLY A 575 28.88 6.18 -2.84
C GLY A 575 29.05 6.32 -4.36
N GLY A 576 27.96 6.27 -5.11
CA GLY A 576 27.95 6.40 -6.57
C GLY A 576 28.93 5.44 -7.25
N THR A 577 29.86 5.98 -8.05
CA THR A 577 30.84 5.14 -8.79
C THR A 577 31.98 4.61 -7.92
N THR A 578 32.14 5.12 -6.70
CA THR A 578 33.24 4.80 -5.78
C THR A 578 32.73 4.46 -4.38
N PRO A 579 31.98 3.35 -4.24
CA PRO A 579 31.49 2.90 -2.94
C PRO A 579 32.64 2.57 -1.97
N SER A 580 32.42 2.82 -0.68
CA SER A 580 33.37 2.49 0.41
C SER A 580 32.73 1.63 1.50
N ASN A 581 31.63 0.95 1.19
CA ASN A 581 30.76 0.22 2.10
C ASN A 581 30.83 -1.31 1.89
N GLY A 582 31.93 -1.81 1.32
CA GLY A 582 32.11 -3.22 0.99
C GLY A 582 31.43 -3.66 -0.32
N LEU A 583 30.92 -2.70 -1.09
CA LEU A 583 30.53 -2.86 -2.49
C LEU A 583 31.72 -2.44 -3.38
N GLY A 584 31.88 -3.09 -4.52
CA GLY A 584 32.82 -2.67 -5.57
C GLY A 584 32.21 -1.65 -6.54
N SER A 585 33.03 -1.05 -7.40
CA SER A 585 32.56 -0.07 -8.39
C SER A 585 31.44 -0.64 -9.28
N PRO A 586 30.35 0.11 -9.48
CA PRO A 586 29.19 -0.41 -10.18
C PRO A 586 29.36 -0.44 -11.71
N THR A 587 28.68 -1.39 -12.35
CA THR A 587 28.38 -1.31 -13.79
C THR A 587 27.05 -0.57 -13.98
N THR A 588 27.04 0.49 -14.79
CA THR A 588 25.85 1.34 -15.00
C THR A 588 25.21 1.12 -16.36
N PHE A 589 23.88 1.15 -16.43
CA PHE A 589 23.13 0.95 -17.67
C PHE A 589 22.19 2.13 -17.95
N GLY A 590 22.11 2.52 -19.21
CA GLY A 590 21.33 3.67 -19.68
C GLY A 590 22.05 5.01 -19.55
N THR A 591 21.58 6.01 -20.28
CA THR A 591 22.15 7.38 -20.21
C THR A 591 21.79 8.03 -18.88
N PRO A 592 22.76 8.59 -18.12
CA PRO A 592 22.46 9.34 -16.91
C PRO A 592 21.50 10.50 -17.18
N ARG A 593 20.43 10.57 -16.40
CA ARG A 593 19.38 11.60 -16.51
C ARG A 593 18.87 11.99 -15.14
N VAL A 594 18.34 13.19 -15.07
CA VAL A 594 17.61 13.67 -13.91
C VAL A 594 16.28 12.92 -13.83
N ASN A 595 16.03 12.23 -12.73
CA ASN A 595 14.73 11.61 -12.47
C ASN A 595 13.76 12.67 -11.93
N VAL A 596 13.01 13.31 -12.84
CA VAL A 596 12.07 14.40 -12.51
C VAL A 596 10.70 13.81 -12.12
N PRO A 597 10.10 14.23 -10.99
CA PRO A 597 8.77 13.79 -10.59
C PRO A 597 7.66 14.31 -11.52
N ASP A 598 6.54 13.60 -11.61
CA ASP A 598 5.36 14.04 -12.36
C ASP A 598 4.83 15.38 -11.81
N GLN A 599 4.44 16.31 -12.69
CA GLN A 599 3.96 17.64 -12.29
C GLN A 599 2.68 17.61 -11.44
N ARG A 600 1.89 16.53 -11.53
CA ARG A 600 0.75 16.29 -10.65
C ARG A 600 1.18 16.11 -9.19
N GLN A 601 2.43 15.74 -8.96
CA GLN A 601 3.05 15.51 -7.66
C GLN A 601 4.53 15.96 -7.67
N PRO A 602 4.81 17.28 -7.65
CA PRO A 602 6.14 17.82 -7.96
C PRO A 602 7.22 17.53 -6.91
N MET A 603 6.86 17.04 -5.72
CA MET A 603 7.79 16.71 -4.62
C MET A 603 8.73 17.86 -4.21
N ILE A 604 8.28 19.11 -4.29
CA ILE A 604 9.03 20.23 -3.70
C ILE A 604 8.73 20.26 -2.20
N ASP A 605 9.49 19.48 -1.45
CA ASP A 605 9.42 19.34 0.00
C ASP A 605 10.74 19.72 0.68
N GLU A 606 10.82 19.57 1.99
CA GLU A 606 12.02 19.85 2.76
C GLU A 606 13.24 19.04 2.28
N GLN A 607 13.07 17.80 1.79
CA GLN A 607 14.18 16.97 1.29
C GLN A 607 14.72 17.50 -0.03
N HIS A 608 13.82 17.89 -0.93
CA HIS A 608 14.18 18.50 -2.21
C HIS A 608 14.99 19.79 -2.00
N LEU A 609 14.51 20.69 -1.13
CA LEU A 609 15.22 21.93 -0.82
C LEU A 609 16.54 21.70 -0.07
N ALA A 610 16.62 20.66 0.77
CA ALA A 610 17.85 20.31 1.50
C ALA A 610 18.98 19.79 0.59
N ALA A 611 18.65 19.17 -0.54
CA ALA A 611 19.63 18.53 -1.41
C ALA A 611 20.59 19.53 -2.09
N GLY A 612 20.18 20.79 -2.27
CA GLY A 612 20.97 21.85 -2.91
C GLY A 612 21.23 21.62 -4.41
N ASN A 613 21.38 22.68 -5.21
CA ASN A 613 21.75 22.68 -6.64
C ASN A 613 20.84 21.91 -7.63
N GLY A 614 19.65 21.51 -7.22
CA GLY A 614 18.70 20.79 -8.08
C GLY A 614 19.08 19.33 -8.34
N PRO A 615 18.18 18.56 -8.97
CA PRO A 615 18.33 17.12 -9.06
C PRO A 615 19.46 16.70 -10.01
N THR A 616 20.37 15.85 -9.51
CA THR A 616 21.55 15.37 -10.26
C THR A 616 21.18 14.24 -11.23
N ALA A 617 21.90 14.17 -12.35
CA ALA A 617 21.72 13.08 -13.30
C ALA A 617 22.31 11.78 -12.74
N THR A 618 21.50 10.71 -12.73
CA THR A 618 21.92 9.36 -12.33
C THR A 618 21.69 8.37 -13.45
N PRO A 619 22.47 7.27 -13.55
CA PRO A 619 22.13 6.18 -14.46
C PRO A 619 20.75 5.59 -14.06
N PRO A 620 19.93 5.12 -15.01
CA PRO A 620 18.68 4.41 -14.72
C PRO A 620 18.87 3.17 -13.84
N LEU A 621 19.93 2.39 -14.10
CA LEU A 621 20.30 1.20 -13.33
C LEU A 621 21.80 1.19 -13.03
N ALA A 622 22.15 0.66 -11.86
CA ALA A 622 23.52 0.41 -11.51
C ALA A 622 23.66 -0.89 -10.71
N ILE A 623 24.67 -1.68 -11.02
CA ILE A 623 24.88 -2.99 -10.41
C ILE A 623 26.22 -2.99 -9.69
N TYR A 624 26.17 -3.12 -8.38
CA TYR A 624 27.33 -3.15 -7.51
C TYR A 624 27.74 -4.60 -7.24
N PRO A 625 28.97 -5.01 -7.60
CA PRO A 625 29.49 -6.30 -7.16
C PRO A 625 29.73 -6.29 -5.65
N VAL A 626 29.53 -7.44 -5.01
CA VAL A 626 29.76 -7.65 -3.58
C VAL A 626 31.00 -8.51 -3.40
N ASP A 627 31.98 -8.00 -2.66
CA ASP A 627 33.21 -8.74 -2.42
C ASP A 627 32.99 -9.92 -1.47
N ASN A 628 33.77 -10.99 -1.61
CA ASN A 628 33.83 -12.13 -0.67
C ASN A 628 32.47 -12.83 -0.44
N VAL A 629 31.66 -12.93 -1.49
CA VAL A 629 30.38 -13.66 -1.44
C VAL A 629 30.66 -15.16 -1.40
N ARG A 630 29.83 -15.87 -0.65
CA ARG A 630 29.98 -17.30 -0.42
C ARG A 630 28.98 -18.09 -1.27
N PRO A 631 29.31 -19.33 -1.65
CA PRO A 631 28.38 -20.19 -2.36
C PRO A 631 27.05 -20.36 -1.62
N LEU A 632 25.97 -20.51 -2.39
CA LEU A 632 24.63 -20.72 -1.88
C LEU A 632 24.55 -21.95 -0.96
N LEU A 633 25.09 -23.08 -1.43
CA LEU A 633 25.22 -24.31 -0.66
C LEU A 633 26.65 -24.39 -0.12
N ARG A 634 26.77 -24.50 1.21
CA ARG A 634 28.07 -24.53 1.89
C ARG A 634 27.98 -25.25 3.22
N SER A 635 29.12 -25.75 3.68
CA SER A 635 29.33 -26.21 5.06
C SER A 635 29.93 -25.09 5.90
N GLU A 636 29.62 -25.10 7.19
CA GLU A 636 30.17 -24.16 8.17
C GLU A 636 30.86 -24.95 9.29
N THR A 637 31.88 -24.35 9.90
CA THR A 637 32.42 -24.90 11.16
C THR A 637 31.41 -24.69 12.28
N THR A 638 31.20 -25.71 13.12
CA THR A 638 30.36 -25.59 14.31
C THR A 638 31.09 -24.98 15.50
N GLN A 639 32.38 -24.67 15.37
CA GLN A 639 33.17 -24.04 16.45
C GLN A 639 32.88 -22.54 16.53
N GLN A 640 32.67 -22.04 17.75
CA GLN A 640 32.35 -20.64 18.10
C GLN A 640 31.31 -20.03 17.14
N PRO A 641 30.10 -20.61 17.08
CA PRO A 641 29.03 -20.05 16.27
C PRO A 641 28.65 -18.66 16.79
N THR A 642 27.98 -17.84 15.97
CA THR A 642 27.41 -16.57 16.46
C THR A 642 25.95 -16.75 16.82
N VAL A 643 25.54 -16.29 18.00
CA VAL A 643 24.16 -16.29 18.48
C VAL A 643 23.68 -14.85 18.60
N LEU A 644 22.64 -14.52 17.86
CA LEU A 644 22.01 -13.19 17.85
C LEU A 644 20.72 -13.21 18.68
N PHE A 645 20.65 -12.35 19.68
CA PHE A 645 19.43 -12.05 20.43
C PHE A 645 18.75 -10.85 19.77
N GLY A 646 17.81 -11.11 18.87
CA GLY A 646 17.18 -10.11 18.02
C GLY A 646 16.50 -10.71 16.81
N ASP A 647 16.19 -9.86 15.84
CA ASP A 647 15.60 -10.19 14.53
C ASP A 647 16.52 -9.68 13.40
N GLY A 648 15.98 -9.55 12.19
CA GLY A 648 16.67 -9.02 11.02
C GLY A 648 17.18 -7.59 11.20
N ASP A 649 16.51 -6.74 12.00
CA ASP A 649 17.05 -5.41 12.35
C ASP A 649 18.37 -5.58 13.11
N GLY A 650 18.47 -6.59 13.99
CA GLY A 650 19.69 -6.94 14.71
C GLY A 650 20.82 -7.47 13.82
N ILE A 651 20.48 -8.22 12.75
CA ILE A 651 21.45 -8.64 11.73
C ILE A 651 22.01 -7.43 10.99
N VAL A 652 21.15 -6.48 10.61
CA VAL A 652 21.55 -5.24 9.91
C VAL A 652 22.47 -4.40 10.81
N GLU A 653 22.12 -4.23 12.09
CA GLU A 653 22.99 -3.54 13.05
C GLU A 653 24.34 -4.25 13.25
N ALA A 654 24.33 -5.58 13.37
CA ALA A 654 25.55 -6.37 13.44
C ALA A 654 26.42 -6.20 12.18
N ALA A 655 25.81 -6.06 11.00
CA ALA A 655 26.53 -5.79 9.76
C ALA A 655 27.23 -4.42 9.79
N VAL A 656 26.56 -3.36 10.26
CA VAL A 656 27.13 -2.01 10.38
C VAL A 656 28.37 -2.00 11.29
N TRP A 657 28.34 -2.77 12.37
CA TRP A 657 29.40 -2.83 13.38
C TRP A 657 30.39 -3.99 13.18
N ASN A 658 30.37 -4.65 12.01
CA ASN A 658 31.23 -5.79 11.67
C ASN A 658 31.18 -6.94 12.70
N GLN A 659 30.01 -7.18 13.29
CA GLN A 659 29.75 -8.26 14.25
C GLN A 659 29.13 -9.51 13.60
N LEU A 660 28.89 -9.51 12.28
CA LEU A 660 28.44 -10.71 11.58
C LEU A 660 29.57 -11.75 11.46
N PRO A 661 29.24 -13.05 11.58
CA PRO A 661 30.23 -14.10 11.41
C PRO A 661 30.77 -14.16 9.98
N THR A 662 32.08 -14.38 9.87
CA THR A 662 32.72 -14.82 8.63
C THR A 662 33.00 -16.31 8.72
N GLU A 663 32.52 -17.10 7.75
CA GLU A 663 32.75 -18.55 7.66
C GLU A 663 32.28 -19.37 8.88
N ARG A 664 31.22 -18.90 9.55
CA ARG A 664 30.60 -19.56 10.71
C ARG A 664 29.08 -19.41 10.67
N PRO A 665 28.33 -20.32 11.32
CA PRO A 665 26.89 -20.22 11.35
C PRO A 665 26.43 -19.09 12.27
N LEU A 666 25.33 -18.45 11.87
CA LEU A 666 24.56 -17.48 12.64
C LEU A 666 23.25 -18.14 13.09
N PHE A 667 22.99 -18.15 14.39
CA PHE A 667 21.74 -18.63 14.97
C PHE A 667 21.00 -17.49 15.65
N TYR A 668 19.67 -17.45 15.50
CA TYR A 668 18.83 -16.66 16.39
C TYR A 668 18.74 -17.35 17.76
N ALA A 669 18.86 -16.58 18.84
CA ALA A 669 18.77 -17.09 20.21
C ALA A 669 17.42 -17.78 20.46
N ALA A 670 16.31 -17.18 20.03
CA ALA A 670 14.97 -17.75 20.20
C ALA A 670 14.83 -19.15 19.57
N THR A 671 15.39 -19.35 18.37
CA THR A 671 15.41 -20.67 17.71
C THR A 671 16.34 -21.65 18.42
N ALA A 672 17.51 -21.20 18.87
CA ALA A 672 18.45 -22.03 19.63
C ALA A 672 17.82 -22.53 20.94
N ASN A 673 17.19 -21.64 21.69
CA ASN A 673 16.57 -21.94 22.99
C ASN A 673 15.41 -22.94 22.88
N ALA A 674 14.67 -22.92 21.77
CA ALA A 674 13.58 -23.87 21.53
C ALA A 674 14.06 -25.32 21.31
N SER A 675 15.36 -25.55 21.09
CA SER A 675 15.95 -26.87 20.89
C SER A 675 17.06 -27.15 21.92
N PRO A 676 16.79 -27.95 22.97
CA PRO A 676 17.78 -28.24 24.01
C PRO A 676 19.10 -28.83 23.47
N THR A 677 19.02 -29.66 22.43
CA THR A 677 20.20 -30.27 21.80
C THR A 677 21.04 -29.26 21.03
N LEU A 678 20.40 -28.34 20.28
CA LEU A 678 21.09 -27.28 19.57
C LEU A 678 21.70 -26.29 20.56
N PHE A 679 20.94 -25.89 21.58
CA PHE A 679 21.39 -24.98 22.63
C PHE A 679 22.65 -25.47 23.34
N GLU A 680 22.64 -26.72 23.80
CA GLU A 680 23.82 -27.32 24.45
C GLU A 680 25.02 -27.44 23.50
N GLY A 681 24.78 -27.80 22.24
CA GLY A 681 25.83 -27.83 21.22
C GLY A 681 26.48 -26.46 20.99
N ILE A 682 25.67 -25.40 20.91
CA ILE A 682 26.13 -24.01 20.79
C ILE A 682 26.94 -23.61 22.02
N ARG A 683 26.44 -23.88 23.23
CA ARG A 683 27.09 -23.54 24.49
C ARG A 683 28.49 -24.15 24.60
N VAL A 684 28.60 -25.46 24.39
CA VAL A 684 29.87 -26.20 24.43
C VAL A 684 30.85 -25.71 23.36
N ALA A 685 30.35 -25.21 22.23
CA ALA A 685 31.15 -24.67 21.15
C ALA A 685 31.70 -23.25 21.41
N LYS A 686 31.44 -22.65 22.58
CA LYS A 686 31.93 -21.33 23.03
C LYS A 686 31.55 -20.19 22.07
N PRO A 687 30.27 -19.82 22.01
CA PRO A 687 29.73 -18.95 20.96
C PRO A 687 30.25 -17.51 21.07
N ASN A 688 30.08 -16.74 19.99
CA ASN A 688 30.04 -15.28 20.05
C ASN A 688 28.59 -14.85 20.25
N LEU A 689 28.34 -13.93 21.18
CA LEU A 689 26.99 -13.41 21.43
C LEU A 689 26.86 -11.99 20.90
N VAL A 690 25.75 -11.73 20.21
CA VAL A 690 25.35 -10.38 19.80
C VAL A 690 23.96 -10.13 20.37
N ILE A 691 23.88 -9.27 21.38
CA ILE A 691 22.65 -8.93 22.08
C ILE A 691 22.17 -7.57 21.59
N THR A 692 20.93 -7.52 21.10
CA THR A 692 20.36 -6.32 20.49
C THR A 692 19.06 -5.91 21.18
N ASP A 693 18.59 -4.68 20.92
CA ASP A 693 17.27 -4.20 21.32
C ASP A 693 16.22 -4.35 20.19
N THR A 694 16.46 -5.31 19.30
CA THR A 694 15.58 -5.69 18.19
C THR A 694 14.70 -6.89 18.56
N ASN A 695 13.98 -7.50 17.62
CA ASN A 695 12.85 -8.40 17.90
C ASN A 695 11.83 -7.73 18.84
N ARG A 696 11.50 -6.48 18.56
CA ARG A 696 10.58 -5.70 19.41
C ARG A 696 9.17 -6.27 19.33
N LYS A 697 8.52 -6.47 20.48
CA LYS A 697 7.07 -6.71 20.54
C LYS A 697 6.35 -5.45 20.08
N ARG A 698 5.84 -5.44 18.85
CA ARG A 698 5.14 -4.29 18.25
C ARG A 698 4.22 -4.74 17.14
N ALA A 699 3.22 -3.91 16.86
CA ALA A 699 2.33 -4.08 15.73
C ALA A 699 3.04 -3.93 14.37
N GLN A 700 2.55 -4.63 13.34
CA GLN A 700 3.09 -4.56 11.97
C GLN A 700 1.99 -4.47 10.91
N ARG A 701 2.17 -3.55 9.96
CA ARG A 701 1.30 -3.35 8.78
C ARG A 701 2.06 -3.68 7.50
N TRP A 702 1.31 -3.96 6.43
CA TRP A 702 1.84 -4.41 5.13
C TRP A 702 1.37 -3.57 3.95
N GLY A 703 0.78 -2.40 4.21
CA GLY A 703 0.13 -1.57 3.18
C GLY A 703 1.06 -0.67 2.35
N THR A 704 2.34 -0.54 2.71
CA THR A 704 3.37 0.22 1.97
C THR A 704 4.77 -0.37 2.24
N THR A 705 5.86 0.17 1.69
CA THR A 705 7.24 -0.22 2.06
C THR A 705 7.82 0.53 3.27
N LYS A 706 7.18 1.56 3.82
CA LYS A 706 7.71 2.37 4.95
C LYS A 706 6.68 2.59 6.05
N GLU A 707 7.13 2.95 7.26
CA GLU A 707 6.23 3.29 8.38
C GLU A 707 5.31 2.13 8.78
N ASN A 708 5.84 0.91 8.66
CA ASN A 708 5.10 -0.33 8.84
C ASN A 708 5.21 -0.93 10.25
N ASN A 709 5.97 -0.30 11.15
CA ASN A 709 6.21 -0.80 12.50
C ASN A 709 5.62 0.15 13.54
N GLY A 710 4.81 -0.40 14.44
CA GLY A 710 4.20 0.32 15.56
C GLY A 710 5.18 0.63 16.70
N ALA A 711 4.63 1.24 17.76
CA ALA A 711 5.32 1.45 19.02
C ALA A 711 5.73 0.12 19.69
N THR A 712 6.81 0.15 20.49
CA THR A 712 7.21 -1.00 21.31
C THR A 712 6.20 -1.20 22.44
N GLU A 713 5.72 -2.41 22.61
CA GLU A 713 4.71 -2.78 23.59
C GLU A 713 5.33 -3.36 24.86
N THR A 714 4.63 -3.23 25.98
CA THR A 714 4.99 -3.93 27.21
C THR A 714 4.77 -5.45 27.06
N ALA A 715 5.46 -6.24 27.89
CA ALA A 715 5.34 -7.70 27.90
C ALA A 715 3.88 -8.18 28.00
N ALA A 716 3.07 -7.51 28.81
CA ALA A 716 1.66 -7.85 29.05
C ALA A 716 0.65 -7.05 28.20
N SER A 717 1.09 -6.20 27.27
CA SER A 717 0.19 -5.37 26.47
C SER A 717 -0.81 -6.21 25.65
N ILE A 718 -2.08 -5.79 25.69
CA ILE A 718 -3.20 -6.30 24.89
C ILE A 718 -3.95 -5.10 24.32
N PRO A 719 -4.07 -4.92 22.99
CA PRO A 719 -4.66 -3.70 22.42
C PRO A 719 -6.09 -3.45 22.93
N LEU A 720 -6.44 -2.18 23.19
CA LEU A 720 -7.79 -1.80 23.63
C LEU A 720 -8.85 -2.10 22.56
N VAL A 721 -8.45 -1.97 21.30
CA VAL A 721 -9.26 -2.26 20.12
C VAL A 721 -8.41 -3.09 19.16
N GLU A 722 -8.97 -4.18 18.66
CA GLU A 722 -8.29 -5.01 17.66
C GLU A 722 -8.15 -4.22 16.35
N ASP A 723 -6.90 -4.03 15.89
CA ASP A 723 -6.61 -3.46 14.57
C ASP A 723 -6.52 -4.60 13.55
N PRO A 724 -7.49 -4.74 12.62
CA PRO A 724 -7.45 -5.81 11.62
C PRO A 724 -6.30 -5.65 10.62
N LYS A 725 -5.56 -4.53 10.64
CA LYS A 725 -4.35 -4.33 9.84
C LYS A 725 -3.06 -4.67 10.59
N ASP A 726 -3.10 -4.91 11.91
CA ASP A 726 -1.95 -5.43 12.66
C ASP A 726 -1.80 -6.93 12.35
N THR A 727 -0.93 -7.26 11.41
CA THR A 727 -0.56 -8.64 11.10
C THR A 727 0.93 -8.80 11.32
N ARG A 728 1.29 -9.32 12.49
CA ARG A 728 2.69 -9.51 12.86
C ARG A 728 3.29 -10.69 12.11
N LEU A 729 4.53 -10.54 11.66
CA LEU A 729 5.30 -11.64 11.10
C LEU A 729 5.68 -12.61 12.24
N GLU A 730 5.21 -13.84 12.16
CA GLU A 730 5.59 -14.90 13.10
C GLU A 730 6.99 -15.43 12.76
N LEU A 731 8.02 -14.71 13.23
CA LEU A 731 9.42 -15.07 12.99
C LEU A 731 9.85 -16.30 13.81
N PHE A 732 9.42 -16.36 15.07
CA PHE A 732 9.75 -17.42 16.02
C PHE A 732 8.45 -17.97 16.63
N PRO A 733 7.99 -19.15 16.19
CA PRO A 733 6.83 -19.80 16.79
C PRO A 733 7.04 -20.03 18.29
N ASP A 734 5.98 -19.88 19.08
CA ASP A 734 5.96 -20.09 20.54
C ASP A 734 6.93 -19.19 21.35
N GLN A 735 7.45 -18.10 20.76
CA GLN A 735 8.31 -17.17 21.49
C GLN A 735 7.59 -16.52 22.68
N SER A 736 8.35 -16.24 23.73
CA SER A 736 7.88 -15.54 24.94
C SER A 736 8.32 -14.07 24.94
N ALA A 737 7.79 -13.29 25.89
CA ALA A 737 8.24 -11.90 26.08
C ALA A 737 9.74 -11.78 26.39
N THR A 738 10.38 -12.82 26.95
CA THR A 738 11.83 -12.83 27.24
C THR A 738 12.71 -13.12 26.01
N ASP A 739 12.11 -13.55 24.90
CA ASP A 739 12.78 -13.71 23.60
C ASP A 739 12.67 -12.43 22.75
N GLN A 740 11.91 -11.43 23.21
CA GLN A 740 11.62 -10.18 22.52
C GLN A 740 12.16 -8.97 23.29
N SER A 741 12.33 -7.86 22.58
CA SER A 741 12.48 -6.56 23.21
C SER A 741 11.11 -5.98 23.56
N VAL A 742 10.91 -5.54 24.80
CA VAL A 742 9.62 -5.01 25.30
C VAL A 742 9.80 -3.66 25.99
N ALA A 743 8.75 -2.85 26.00
CA ALA A 743 8.74 -1.60 26.76
C ALA A 743 8.52 -1.87 28.26
N TRP A 744 9.11 -1.03 29.10
CA TRP A 744 8.87 -0.93 30.54
C TRP A 744 8.77 0.54 30.92
N PHE A 745 7.74 0.90 31.71
CA PHE A 745 7.39 2.30 31.97
C PHE A 745 7.77 2.80 33.38
N GLY A 746 8.49 2.00 34.15
CA GLY A 746 8.80 2.29 35.55
C GLY A 746 8.01 1.42 36.52
N GLU A 747 8.11 1.74 37.81
CA GLU A 747 7.43 0.99 38.88
C GLU A 747 5.97 1.40 39.05
N ASP A 748 5.61 2.67 38.80
CA ASP A 748 4.26 3.18 39.04
C ASP A 748 3.26 2.82 37.93
N VAL A 749 3.73 2.67 36.69
CA VAL A 749 2.88 2.45 35.51
C VAL A 749 3.16 1.08 34.90
N ALA A 750 2.12 0.24 34.88
CA ALA A 750 2.17 -1.09 34.30
C ALA A 750 1.99 -1.05 32.77
N ASN A 751 1.10 -0.19 32.28
CA ASN A 751 0.84 -0.05 30.85
C ASN A 751 0.19 1.29 30.47
N VAL A 752 0.40 1.72 29.24
CA VAL A 752 -0.29 2.88 28.64
C VAL A 752 -0.76 2.49 27.26
N GLN A 753 -2.05 2.64 27.00
CA GLN A 753 -2.69 2.13 25.79
C GLN A 753 -3.66 3.16 25.23
N ALA A 754 -3.91 3.10 23.94
CA ALA A 754 -4.95 3.90 23.32
C ALA A 754 -5.75 3.05 22.33
N SER A 755 -7.00 3.48 22.05
CA SER A 755 -7.81 2.86 21.00
C SER A 755 -7.10 2.91 19.65
N THR A 756 -6.40 4.01 19.40
CA THR A 756 -5.73 4.39 18.16
C THR A 756 -4.62 5.40 18.48
N TYR A 757 -3.63 5.52 17.60
CA TYR A 757 -2.65 6.61 17.62
C TYR A 757 -2.17 6.89 16.20
N GLY A 758 -1.74 8.12 15.95
CA GLY A 758 -1.29 8.56 14.63
C GLY A 758 -2.44 8.57 13.61
N ASN A 759 -2.27 7.79 12.54
CA ASN A 759 -3.20 7.75 11.41
C ASN A 759 -3.58 6.31 10.99
N ILE A 760 -4.63 6.18 10.19
CA ILE A 760 -5.20 4.89 9.78
C ILE A 760 -4.41 4.14 8.68
N VAL A 761 -3.40 4.77 8.08
CA VAL A 761 -2.64 4.25 6.93
C VAL A 761 -1.29 3.70 7.37
N ALA A 762 -0.48 4.54 8.03
CA ALA A 762 0.87 4.25 8.47
C ALA A 762 0.94 4.16 10.01
N TYR A 763 1.99 3.51 10.54
CA TYR A 763 2.29 3.61 11.96
C TYR A 763 3.14 4.86 12.24
N SER A 764 2.66 5.67 13.17
CA SER A 764 3.34 6.86 13.69
C SER A 764 3.74 6.62 15.15
N SER A 765 4.77 5.78 15.37
CA SER A 765 5.23 5.41 16.71
C SER A 765 5.79 6.60 17.50
N GLU A 766 6.13 7.69 16.81
CA GLU A 766 6.53 8.97 17.36
C GLU A 766 5.41 9.68 18.16
N VAL A 767 4.14 9.32 17.98
CA VAL A 767 2.98 9.88 18.72
C VAL A 767 2.24 8.83 19.58
N ARG A 768 2.99 7.84 20.07
CA ARG A 768 2.47 6.70 20.83
C ARG A 768 1.90 7.08 22.21
N PRO A 769 1.08 6.21 22.83
CA PRO A 769 0.35 6.52 24.07
C PRO A 769 1.22 6.96 25.27
N ILE A 770 2.40 6.36 25.47
CA ILE A 770 3.28 6.69 26.62
C ILE A 770 3.74 8.15 26.62
N ASN A 771 3.79 8.80 25.45
CA ASN A 771 4.17 10.21 25.31
C ASN A 771 3.18 11.17 25.99
N ALA A 772 2.01 10.70 26.44
CA ALA A 772 1.09 11.54 27.21
C ALA A 772 1.45 11.61 28.71
N ILE A 773 2.43 10.83 29.19
CA ILE A 773 2.77 10.79 30.62
C ILE A 773 4.28 10.69 30.85
N ASP A 774 5.10 10.98 29.84
CA ASP A 774 6.57 10.88 29.90
C ASP A 774 7.23 12.14 30.48
N SER A 775 6.44 13.14 30.91
CA SER A 775 6.91 14.40 31.47
C SER A 775 7.79 15.21 30.51
N ASP A 776 7.58 15.06 29.20
CA ASP A 776 8.25 15.80 28.15
C ASP A 776 7.21 16.50 27.24
N PRO A 777 6.94 17.80 27.42
CA PRO A 777 5.91 18.51 26.64
C PRO A 777 6.26 18.64 25.13
N ARG A 778 7.42 18.15 24.69
CA ARG A 778 7.80 18.05 23.27
C ARG A 778 7.25 16.80 22.60
N THR A 779 6.79 15.82 23.36
CA THR A 779 6.12 14.62 22.86
C THR A 779 4.63 14.73 23.14
N ALA A 780 3.84 13.89 22.48
CA ALA A 780 2.42 13.76 22.73
C ALA A 780 1.90 12.41 22.25
N TRP A 781 0.83 11.93 22.88
CA TRP A 781 -0.06 10.99 22.23
C TRP A 781 -1.01 11.77 21.32
N THR A 782 -1.15 11.35 20.07
CA THR A 782 -2.17 11.92 19.16
C THR A 782 -2.90 10.84 18.37
N THR A 783 -4.13 11.13 17.99
CA THR A 783 -5.00 10.27 17.18
C THR A 783 -5.84 11.08 16.19
N GLY A 784 -6.56 10.40 15.30
CA GLY A 784 -7.50 11.03 14.36
C GLY A 784 -6.93 11.34 12.98
N GLY A 785 -5.74 10.84 12.66
CA GLY A 785 -5.13 11.03 11.35
C GLY A 785 -5.96 10.36 10.26
N PHE A 786 -6.61 11.20 9.44
CA PHE A 786 -7.56 10.81 8.39
C PHE A 786 -8.84 10.12 8.90
N SER A 787 -9.17 10.24 10.19
CA SER A 787 -10.36 9.61 10.78
C SER A 787 -11.09 10.51 11.77
N ASP A 788 -12.28 10.09 12.17
CA ASP A 788 -12.94 10.65 13.35
C ASP A 788 -12.15 10.26 14.62
N VAL A 789 -12.32 11.04 15.68
CA VAL A 789 -11.67 10.89 17.00
C VAL A 789 -12.68 10.63 18.11
N ILE A 790 -13.97 10.81 17.84
CA ILE A 790 -15.01 10.60 18.85
C ILE A 790 -15.02 9.12 19.26
N GLY A 791 -14.90 8.88 20.56
CA GLY A 791 -14.79 7.55 21.14
C GLY A 791 -13.36 7.02 21.27
N ASP A 792 -12.37 7.69 20.67
CA ASP A 792 -10.96 7.36 20.93
C ASP A 792 -10.63 7.61 22.41
N GLN A 793 -9.81 6.73 22.98
CA GLN A 793 -9.53 6.71 24.40
C GLN A 793 -8.06 6.44 24.65
N LEU A 794 -7.47 7.16 25.60
CA LEU A 794 -6.19 6.86 26.24
C LEU A 794 -6.46 6.22 27.60
N THR A 795 -5.76 5.13 27.93
CA THR A 795 -5.89 4.38 29.18
C THR A 795 -4.51 4.16 29.80
N ILE A 796 -4.35 4.57 31.06
CA ILE A 796 -3.16 4.38 31.88
C ILE A 796 -3.52 3.35 32.95
N THR A 797 -2.77 2.25 32.99
CA THR A 797 -2.88 1.19 34.01
C THR A 797 -1.70 1.29 34.95
N TYR A 798 -1.98 1.47 36.23
CA TYR A 798 -0.96 1.61 37.27
C TYR A 798 -0.58 0.25 37.86
N SER A 799 0.67 0.10 38.29
CA SER A 799 1.17 -1.13 38.92
C SER A 799 0.62 -1.34 40.32
N ARG A 800 0.12 -0.27 40.94
CA ARG A 800 -0.49 -0.22 42.27
C ARG A 800 -1.63 0.79 42.29
N PRO A 801 -2.60 0.70 43.21
CA PRO A 801 -3.62 1.73 43.36
C PRO A 801 -2.99 3.11 43.62
N ILE A 802 -3.43 4.12 42.88
CA ILE A 802 -3.01 5.52 43.01
C ILE A 802 -4.14 6.30 43.64
N THR A 803 -3.82 7.15 44.63
CA THR A 803 -4.78 8.09 45.24
C THR A 803 -4.44 9.50 44.77
N ALA A 804 -5.40 10.17 44.15
CA ALA A 804 -5.25 11.55 43.67
C ALA A 804 -6.55 12.35 43.90
N THR A 805 -6.42 13.67 43.99
CA THR A 805 -7.56 14.60 44.08
C THR A 805 -7.88 15.26 42.74
N HIS A 806 -6.93 15.29 41.81
CA HIS A 806 -7.07 15.88 40.49
C HIS A 806 -6.09 15.23 39.50
N ILE A 807 -6.27 15.59 38.23
CA ILE A 807 -5.32 15.39 37.13
C ILE A 807 -5.19 16.67 36.32
N ASP A 808 -4.09 16.84 35.59
CA ASP A 808 -3.92 17.96 34.67
C ASP A 808 -3.87 17.46 33.22
N LEU A 809 -4.56 18.15 32.31
CA LEU A 809 -4.67 17.78 30.90
C LEU A 809 -4.07 18.87 30.01
N LEU A 810 -2.93 18.58 29.39
CA LEU A 810 -2.28 19.45 28.41
C LEU A 810 -2.50 18.90 27.00
N GLN A 811 -3.32 19.59 26.22
CA GLN A 811 -3.64 19.26 24.84
C GLN A 811 -2.54 19.62 23.85
N THR A 812 -2.56 18.93 22.71
CA THR A 812 -1.85 19.36 21.50
C THR A 812 -2.58 20.50 20.79
N GLU A 813 -1.84 21.43 20.21
CA GLU A 813 -2.38 22.53 19.39
C GLU A 813 -2.50 22.14 17.91
N GLY A 814 -3.49 22.70 17.20
CA GLY A 814 -3.72 22.45 15.78
C GLY A 814 -5.01 23.09 15.28
N ASN A 815 -5.38 22.83 14.01
CA ASN A 815 -6.66 23.31 13.46
C ASN A 815 -7.86 22.43 13.89
N ARG A 816 -7.58 21.32 14.56
CA ARG A 816 -8.54 20.43 15.21
C ARG A 816 -8.06 20.19 16.65
N TRP A 817 -8.98 20.21 17.61
CA TRP A 817 -8.69 19.97 19.02
C TRP A 817 -9.89 19.37 19.76
N ILE A 818 -9.64 18.78 20.93
CA ILE A 818 -10.68 18.16 21.77
C ILE A 818 -11.41 19.28 22.52
N THR A 819 -12.74 19.28 22.45
CA THR A 819 -13.59 20.25 23.16
C THR A 819 -14.24 19.63 24.39
N LYS A 820 -14.39 18.30 24.41
CA LYS A 820 -15.00 17.56 25.51
C LYS A 820 -14.40 16.18 25.67
N ALA A 821 -14.11 15.81 26.92
CA ALA A 821 -13.59 14.49 27.28
C ALA A 821 -14.25 13.95 28.55
N THR A 822 -14.46 12.64 28.63
CA THR A 822 -14.87 11.95 29.85
C THR A 822 -13.68 11.27 30.50
N ILE A 823 -13.53 11.50 31.81
CA ILE A 823 -12.56 10.81 32.66
C ILE A 823 -13.24 9.58 33.27
N LEU A 824 -12.64 8.41 33.06
CA LEU A 824 -13.09 7.16 33.65
C LEU A 824 -12.04 6.68 34.66
N LEU A 825 -12.49 6.32 35.86
CA LEU A 825 -11.68 5.70 36.90
C LEU A 825 -12.14 4.25 37.04
N ASP A 826 -11.23 3.30 36.85
CA ASP A 826 -11.52 1.85 36.82
C ASP A 826 -12.69 1.49 35.87
N GLY A 827 -12.74 2.17 34.72
CA GLY A 827 -13.76 1.98 33.68
C GLY A 827 -15.13 2.62 33.98
N VAL A 828 -15.30 3.25 35.16
CA VAL A 828 -16.54 3.95 35.52
C VAL A 828 -16.38 5.44 35.21
N PRO A 829 -17.31 6.06 34.45
CA PRO A 829 -17.30 7.50 34.23
C PRO A 829 -17.32 8.26 35.56
N SER A 830 -16.26 9.04 35.82
CA SER A 830 -16.16 9.87 37.01
C SER A 830 -16.67 11.29 36.73
N GLN A 831 -16.23 11.89 35.62
CA GLN A 831 -16.63 13.24 35.24
C GLN A 831 -16.45 13.48 33.74
N THR A 832 -17.28 14.36 33.19
CA THR A 832 -17.14 14.84 31.81
C THR A 832 -16.78 16.32 31.83
N VAL A 833 -15.71 16.67 31.12
CA VAL A 833 -15.04 17.96 31.21
C VAL A 833 -15.11 18.65 29.86
N THR A 834 -15.39 19.95 29.88
CA THR A 834 -15.20 20.82 28.71
C THR A 834 -13.78 21.36 28.75
N LEU A 835 -13.02 21.14 27.68
CA LEU A 835 -11.64 21.63 27.58
C LEU A 835 -11.62 23.07 27.07
N LYS A 836 -10.87 23.92 27.74
CA LYS A 836 -10.78 25.37 27.55
C LYS A 836 -9.36 25.78 27.18
N ASP A 837 -9.13 27.07 26.97
CA ASP A 837 -7.83 27.62 26.56
C ASP A 837 -6.69 27.26 27.52
N GLU A 838 -6.97 27.09 28.82
CA GLU A 838 -5.99 26.66 29.81
C GLU A 838 -5.39 25.27 29.51
N SER A 839 -6.10 24.45 28.73
CA SER A 839 -5.62 23.13 28.33
C SER A 839 -4.49 23.16 27.30
N PHE A 840 -4.13 24.31 26.73
CA PHE A 840 -3.02 24.41 25.76
C PHE A 840 -1.72 24.98 26.36
N VAL A 841 -1.76 25.50 27.59
CA VAL A 841 -0.68 26.30 28.17
C VAL A 841 -0.26 25.80 29.55
N GLY A 842 0.97 26.14 29.98
CA GLY A 842 1.47 25.81 31.30
C GLY A 842 1.49 24.31 31.56
N SER A 843 0.91 23.88 32.70
CA SER A 843 0.74 22.47 33.08
C SER A 843 -0.53 21.84 32.51
N GLY A 844 -1.34 22.58 31.75
CA GLY A 844 -2.64 22.13 31.25
C GLY A 844 -3.82 22.45 32.18
N GLN A 845 -5.01 22.02 31.78
CA GLN A 845 -6.25 22.26 32.51
C GLN A 845 -6.40 21.24 33.64
N GLN A 846 -6.45 21.73 34.87
CA GLN A 846 -6.73 20.91 36.05
C GLN A 846 -8.18 20.41 36.06
N VAL A 847 -8.33 19.14 36.40
CA VAL A 847 -9.62 18.47 36.56
C VAL A 847 -9.71 17.83 37.95
N ASP A 848 -10.46 18.47 38.85
CA ASP A 848 -10.68 18.03 40.24
C ASP A 848 -11.69 16.88 40.29
N PHE A 849 -11.44 15.86 41.12
CA PHE A 849 -12.33 14.71 41.33
C PHE A 849 -13.40 14.92 42.41
N GLY A 850 -13.43 16.09 43.05
CA GLY A 850 -14.30 16.44 44.16
C GLY A 850 -13.89 15.77 45.47
N GLY A 851 -12.59 15.48 45.64
CA GLY A 851 -12.01 14.77 46.78
C GLY A 851 -11.02 13.67 46.38
N GLU A 852 -10.47 12.97 47.38
CA GLU A 852 -9.57 11.84 47.12
C GLU A 852 -10.30 10.68 46.42
N ARG A 853 -9.70 10.20 45.33
CA ARG A 853 -10.12 8.99 44.62
C ARG A 853 -8.94 8.05 44.52
N THR A 854 -9.18 6.78 44.80
CA THR A 854 -8.22 5.70 44.59
C THR A 854 -8.64 4.88 43.38
N PHE A 855 -7.73 4.64 42.45
CA PHE A 855 -7.99 3.91 41.21
C PHE A 855 -6.75 3.14 40.75
N THR A 856 -6.96 2.13 39.92
CA THR A 856 -5.90 1.33 39.27
C THR A 856 -5.79 1.61 37.77
N THR A 857 -6.86 2.14 37.19
CA THR A 857 -6.90 2.55 35.79
C THR A 857 -7.49 3.95 35.66
N LEU A 858 -6.82 4.82 34.91
CA LEU A 858 -7.32 6.13 34.48
C LEU A 858 -7.53 6.09 32.97
N SER A 859 -8.69 6.52 32.49
CA SER A 859 -8.92 6.70 31.05
C SER A 859 -9.46 8.08 30.72
N VAL A 860 -9.02 8.62 29.59
CA VAL A 860 -9.52 9.86 28.99
C VAL A 860 -10.14 9.50 27.65
N ARG A 861 -11.46 9.55 27.56
CA ARG A 861 -12.21 9.31 26.32
C ARG A 861 -12.60 10.63 25.67
N ILE A 862 -12.37 10.75 24.38
CA ILE A 862 -12.76 11.91 23.57
C ILE A 862 -14.26 11.81 23.27
N ASP A 863 -15.04 12.77 23.77
CA ASP A 863 -16.49 12.81 23.54
C ASP A 863 -16.88 13.85 22.48
N ASP A 864 -16.08 14.91 22.29
CA ASP A 864 -16.33 15.94 21.27
C ASP A 864 -15.05 16.64 20.80
N SER A 865 -15.10 17.23 19.60
CA SER A 865 -14.03 18.04 19.01
C SER A 865 -14.60 19.26 18.28
N ASN A 866 -13.75 20.25 18.00
CA ASN A 866 -14.19 21.47 17.29
C ASN A 866 -14.66 21.20 15.84
N VAL A 867 -14.26 20.08 15.24
CA VAL A 867 -14.66 19.66 13.89
C VAL A 867 -15.17 18.21 13.91
N THR A 868 -16.46 18.02 13.61
CA THR A 868 -17.13 16.71 13.62
C THR A 868 -17.90 16.44 12.32
N GLY A 869 -18.35 15.19 12.13
CA GLY A 869 -19.33 14.82 11.10
C GLY A 869 -18.86 14.99 9.65
N ARG A 870 -17.55 14.93 9.39
CA ARG A 870 -16.98 15.08 8.04
C ARG A 870 -16.99 13.75 7.28
N THR A 871 -17.17 13.83 5.96
CA THR A 871 -16.98 12.70 5.04
C THR A 871 -15.51 12.45 4.71
N ASN A 872 -14.65 13.45 4.92
CA ASN A 872 -13.21 13.39 4.70
C ASN A 872 -12.49 14.25 5.74
N TRP A 873 -11.35 13.76 6.22
CA TRP A 873 -10.54 14.37 7.28
C TRP A 873 -9.18 14.91 6.78
N LEU A 874 -8.94 14.96 5.47
CA LEU A 874 -7.72 15.54 4.90
C LEU A 874 -7.55 17.02 5.31
N GLY A 875 -6.31 17.38 5.68
CA GLY A 875 -5.95 18.74 6.10
C GLY A 875 -6.27 19.08 7.55
N LEU A 876 -6.83 18.15 8.33
CA LEU A 876 -7.06 18.33 9.76
C LEU A 876 -5.93 17.71 10.59
N SER A 877 -5.51 18.43 11.63
CA SER A 877 -4.52 17.95 12.60
C SER A 877 -5.05 16.74 13.38
N ASN A 878 -4.14 15.87 13.79
CA ASN A 878 -4.42 14.92 14.87
C ASN A 878 -4.70 15.68 16.17
N VAL A 879 -5.41 15.03 17.10
CA VAL A 879 -5.70 15.58 18.43
C VAL A 879 -5.19 14.64 19.51
N GLY A 880 -4.91 15.16 20.69
CA GLY A 880 -4.54 14.34 21.84
C GLY A 880 -3.92 15.18 22.96
N PHE A 881 -3.07 14.55 23.76
CA PHE A 881 -2.48 15.15 24.95
C PHE A 881 -0.96 15.08 24.89
N ARG A 882 -0.30 16.22 25.13
CA ARG A 882 1.12 16.31 25.46
C ARG A 882 1.37 15.72 26.84
N GLU A 883 0.52 16.07 27.82
CA GLU A 883 0.63 15.55 29.18
C GLU A 883 -0.75 15.26 29.79
N VAL A 884 -0.86 14.15 30.51
CA VAL A 884 -1.95 13.73 31.39
C VAL A 884 -1.32 13.48 32.76
N THR A 885 -1.11 14.55 33.51
CA THR A 885 -0.34 14.49 34.75
C THR A 885 -1.22 14.00 35.91
N VAL A 886 -0.76 12.95 36.59
CA VAL A 886 -1.34 12.49 37.86
C VAL A 886 -0.33 12.74 38.98
N PRO A 887 -0.68 13.52 40.03
CA PRO A 887 0.25 13.82 41.10
C PRO A 887 0.86 12.55 41.74
N GLY A 888 2.19 12.53 41.86
CA GLY A 888 2.92 11.42 42.49
C GLY A 888 3.14 10.19 41.61
N VAL A 889 2.81 10.27 40.32
CA VAL A 889 3.13 9.23 39.31
C VAL A 889 4.24 9.74 38.41
N SER A 890 5.23 8.89 38.12
CA SER A 890 6.22 9.12 37.07
C SER A 890 6.26 7.93 36.12
N ALA A 891 6.32 8.18 34.82
CA ALA A 891 6.52 7.16 33.82
C ALA A 891 7.63 7.57 32.84
N GLN A 892 8.46 6.60 32.47
CA GLN A 892 9.55 6.80 31.53
C GLN A 892 9.74 5.50 30.75
N GLU A 893 9.84 5.58 29.42
CA GLU A 893 10.03 4.38 28.61
C GLU A 893 11.49 3.89 28.65
N TRP A 894 11.63 2.61 28.97
CA TRP A 894 12.86 1.83 28.81
C TRP A 894 12.56 0.63 27.93
N ILE A 895 13.51 0.25 27.07
CA ILE A 895 13.40 -0.98 26.29
C ILE A 895 14.22 -2.07 26.98
N VAL A 896 13.53 -3.12 27.41
CA VAL A 896 14.14 -4.33 27.98
C VAL A 896 14.49 -5.25 26.81
N THR A 897 15.75 -5.64 26.68
CA THR A 897 16.24 -6.51 25.59
C THR A 897 15.86 -7.97 25.82
N PRO A 898 15.95 -8.85 24.79
CA PRO A 898 15.78 -10.28 24.99
C PRO A 898 16.83 -10.79 25.97
N SER A 899 16.44 -11.72 26.84
CA SER A 899 17.30 -12.25 27.91
C SER A 899 17.30 -13.77 28.04
N SER A 900 16.37 -14.44 27.35
CA SER A 900 16.24 -15.91 27.35
C SER A 900 17.53 -16.58 26.85
N GLY A 901 18.21 -17.36 27.69
CA GLY A 901 19.46 -18.06 27.35
C GLY A 901 20.75 -17.24 27.59
N VAL A 902 20.66 -15.98 28.03
CA VAL A 902 21.86 -15.12 28.23
C VAL A 902 22.74 -15.63 29.38
N ASP A 903 22.16 -16.06 30.50
CA ASP A 903 22.92 -16.49 31.68
C ASP A 903 23.68 -17.79 31.45
N GLU A 904 23.15 -18.64 30.59
CA GLU A 904 23.72 -19.94 30.28
C GLU A 904 24.78 -19.85 29.19
N LEU A 905 24.63 -18.92 28.23
CA LEU A 905 25.56 -18.77 27.11
C LEU A 905 26.69 -17.78 27.38
N ALA A 906 26.41 -16.66 28.07
CA ALA A 906 27.40 -15.59 28.25
C ALA A 906 28.65 -16.00 29.04
N PRO A 907 28.58 -16.85 30.09
CA PRO A 907 29.78 -17.31 30.80
C PRO A 907 30.74 -18.15 29.94
N GLU A 908 30.22 -18.85 28.94
CA GLU A 908 31.01 -19.70 28.03
C GLU A 908 31.37 -18.99 26.71
N ALA A 909 30.88 -17.78 26.51
CA ALA A 909 31.05 -17.03 25.27
C ALA A 909 32.50 -16.60 25.06
N THR A 910 32.97 -16.70 23.83
CA THR A 910 34.29 -16.17 23.44
C THR A 910 34.28 -14.64 23.38
N ASN A 911 33.16 -14.07 22.91
CA ASN A 911 32.94 -12.62 22.80
C ASN A 911 31.46 -12.30 23.04
N VAL A 912 31.18 -11.12 23.59
CA VAL A 912 29.83 -10.60 23.80
C VAL A 912 29.76 -9.15 23.35
N ALA A 913 28.91 -8.86 22.36
CA ALA A 913 28.62 -7.52 21.88
C ALA A 913 27.18 -7.12 22.23
N TYR A 914 27.01 -5.90 22.73
CA TYR A 914 25.71 -5.28 22.93
C TYR A 914 25.54 -4.17 21.88
N LEU A 915 24.56 -4.30 20.99
CA LEU A 915 24.30 -3.34 19.92
C LEU A 915 22.91 -2.75 20.11
N PHE A 916 22.85 -1.44 20.34
CA PHE A 916 21.60 -0.73 20.58
C PHE A 916 21.49 0.50 19.69
N SER A 917 20.29 0.75 19.18
CA SER A 917 20.02 1.97 18.41
C SER A 917 18.70 2.63 18.82
N ARG A 918 18.62 3.95 18.61
CA ARG A 918 17.35 4.67 18.76
C ARG A 918 16.49 4.46 17.51
N LEU A 919 15.21 4.20 17.71
CA LEU A 919 14.19 4.40 16.68
C LEU A 919 14.12 5.91 16.37
N ARG A 920 14.50 6.27 15.15
CA ARG A 920 14.68 7.64 14.68
C ARG A 920 13.95 7.85 13.37
N SER A 921 13.64 9.10 13.05
CA SER A 921 13.08 9.49 11.76
C SER A 921 14.10 10.34 10.99
N ASN A 922 13.94 10.44 9.67
CA ASN A 922 14.68 11.43 8.90
C ASN A 922 14.27 12.83 9.40
N PRO A 923 15.19 13.62 9.98
CA PRO A 923 14.84 14.92 10.56
C PRO A 923 14.37 15.94 9.52
N VAL A 924 14.64 15.69 8.23
CA VAL A 924 14.24 16.56 7.12
C VAL A 924 12.75 16.37 6.80
N GLU A 925 12.15 15.22 7.14
CA GLU A 925 10.69 15.05 7.05
C GLU A 925 10.00 15.85 8.18
N GLY A 926 9.63 17.10 7.90
CA GLY A 926 9.12 18.04 8.90
C GLY A 926 7.81 17.64 9.61
N PHE A 927 7.11 16.62 9.11
CA PHE A 927 5.91 16.04 9.72
C PHE A 927 6.22 14.88 10.67
N ARG A 928 7.50 14.50 10.81
CA ARG A 928 7.98 13.38 11.64
C ARG A 928 8.87 13.87 12.78
N GLN A 929 8.96 13.05 13.81
CA GLN A 929 9.90 13.21 14.93
C GLN A 929 10.59 11.86 15.20
N ASP A 930 11.74 11.89 15.89
CA ASP A 930 12.36 10.67 16.41
C ASP A 930 11.39 10.00 17.40
N THR A 931 11.12 8.70 17.21
CA THR A 931 10.33 7.89 18.14
C THR A 931 10.99 7.86 19.53
N GLU A 932 12.31 7.68 19.58
CA GLU A 932 13.10 7.69 20.80
C GLU A 932 14.00 8.94 20.83
N LEU A 933 13.66 9.90 21.70
CA LEU A 933 14.49 11.09 21.93
C LEU A 933 15.77 10.77 22.73
N GLN A 934 15.75 9.69 23.51
CA GLN A 934 16.87 9.20 24.32
C GLN A 934 17.05 7.69 24.13
N LEU A 935 18.28 7.20 24.32
CA LEU A 935 18.58 5.77 24.28
C LEU A 935 18.54 5.21 25.71
N ARG A 936 17.48 4.48 26.05
CA ARG A 936 17.28 3.90 27.39
C ARG A 936 17.01 2.40 27.28
N ARG A 937 17.95 1.60 27.80
CA ARG A 937 17.93 0.14 27.67
C ARG A 937 18.14 -0.52 29.03
N ILE A 938 17.44 -1.62 29.25
CA ILE A 938 17.67 -2.56 30.34
C ILE A 938 18.06 -3.88 29.70
N PHE A 939 19.25 -4.40 30.03
CA PHE A 939 19.77 -5.60 29.42
C PHE A 939 20.47 -6.47 30.47
N ARG A 940 20.48 -7.78 30.23
CA ARG A 940 21.08 -8.76 31.12
C ARG A 940 22.56 -8.95 30.78
N VAL A 941 23.43 -8.73 31.75
CA VAL A 941 24.87 -8.95 31.62
C VAL A 941 25.20 -10.29 32.27
N GLY A 942 25.11 -11.37 31.50
CA GLY A 942 25.20 -12.76 32.00
C GLY A 942 26.58 -13.22 32.45
N ALA A 943 27.61 -12.37 32.37
CA ALA A 943 28.97 -12.65 32.86
C ALA A 943 29.67 -11.34 33.26
N THR A 944 30.61 -11.41 34.22
CA THR A 944 31.43 -10.25 34.61
C THR A 944 32.56 -10.06 33.59
N ASN A 945 32.46 -9.03 32.76
CA ASN A 945 33.42 -8.70 31.71
C ASN A 945 33.68 -7.18 31.67
N ASP A 946 34.84 -6.78 31.14
CA ASP A 946 35.14 -5.39 30.80
C ASP A 946 34.60 -5.08 29.39
N PHE A 947 33.83 -4.00 29.25
CA PHE A 947 33.22 -3.59 27.98
C PHE A 947 33.79 -2.26 27.50
N GLN A 948 34.05 -2.16 26.20
CA GLN A 948 34.38 -0.88 25.54
C GLN A 948 33.11 -0.27 24.92
N LEU A 949 32.84 0.99 25.24
CA LEU A 949 31.75 1.75 24.64
C LEU A 949 32.22 2.47 23.37
N ALA A 950 31.48 2.29 22.27
CA ALA A 950 31.62 3.05 21.03
C ALA A 950 30.23 3.41 20.50
N GLY A 951 30.13 4.48 19.71
CA GLY A 951 28.84 4.91 19.18
C GLY A 951 28.95 6.00 18.12
N ARG A 952 27.85 6.17 17.38
CA ARG A 952 27.65 7.28 16.44
C ARG A 952 26.58 8.22 17.01
N VAL A 953 26.84 9.52 16.95
CA VAL A 953 25.89 10.56 17.34
C VAL A 953 25.76 11.57 16.20
N ARG A 954 24.61 12.22 16.12
CA ARG A 954 24.34 13.32 15.19
C ARG A 954 23.88 14.54 15.97
N LEU A 955 24.19 15.73 15.47
CA LEU A 955 23.62 16.97 16.00
C LEU A 955 22.10 16.93 15.85
N SER A 956 21.38 17.37 16.89
CA SER A 956 19.93 17.51 16.81
C SER A 956 19.59 18.63 15.84
N ALA A 957 18.63 18.40 14.95
CA ALA A 957 18.16 19.44 14.03
C ALA A 957 17.16 20.42 14.65
N GLY A 958 16.67 20.12 15.86
CA GLY A 958 15.67 20.92 16.57
C GLY A 958 16.21 21.84 17.67
N VAL A 959 17.54 22.02 17.77
CA VAL A 959 18.14 22.96 18.73
C VAL A 959 18.33 24.35 18.12
N ASN A 960 18.53 25.38 18.95
CA ASN A 960 18.79 26.73 18.46
C ASN A 960 20.04 26.78 17.58
N GLY A 961 19.97 27.50 16.46
CA GLY A 961 21.11 27.63 15.52
C GLY A 961 22.40 28.14 16.17
N ALA A 962 22.31 29.02 17.17
CA ALA A 962 23.48 29.52 17.88
C ALA A 962 24.23 28.42 18.65
N LEU A 963 23.50 27.45 19.22
CA LEU A 963 24.12 26.29 19.87
C LEU A 963 24.81 25.38 18.84
N VAL A 964 24.20 25.22 17.65
CA VAL A 964 24.84 24.49 16.55
C VAL A 964 26.13 25.17 16.12
N ASP A 965 26.11 26.49 15.93
CA ASP A 965 27.28 27.29 15.57
C ASP A 965 28.40 27.19 16.61
N GLU A 966 28.05 27.25 17.90
CA GLU A 966 29.00 27.03 19.01
C GLU A 966 29.64 25.63 18.93
N LEU A 967 28.81 24.59 18.76
CA LEU A 967 29.27 23.19 18.72
C LEU A 967 30.16 22.88 17.52
N VAL A 968 29.96 23.56 16.38
CA VAL A 968 30.83 23.41 15.19
C VAL A 968 32.03 24.39 15.20
N GLY A 969 32.18 25.18 16.26
CA GLY A 969 33.34 26.06 16.46
C GLY A 969 33.30 27.37 15.68
N ARG A 970 32.11 27.91 15.37
CA ARG A 970 31.99 29.24 14.75
C ARG A 970 32.42 30.32 15.77
N PRO A 971 33.29 31.28 15.40
CA PRO A 971 33.73 32.35 16.29
C PRO A 971 32.56 33.15 16.85
N GLY A 972 32.65 33.55 18.12
CA GLY A 972 31.58 34.25 18.83
C GLY A 972 31.86 35.73 19.09
N LEU A 973 31.07 36.33 19.99
CA LEU A 973 31.22 37.74 20.38
C LEU A 973 32.62 38.06 20.91
N ALA A 974 33.22 37.13 21.66
CA ALA A 974 34.57 37.30 22.22
C ALA A 974 35.65 37.40 21.13
N ASP A 975 35.40 36.83 19.95
CA ASP A 975 36.30 36.81 18.80
C ASP A 975 36.04 37.96 17.82
N GLY A 976 35.09 38.85 18.12
CA GLY A 976 34.69 39.96 17.27
C GLY A 976 33.66 39.61 16.18
N TYR A 977 32.97 38.47 16.31
CA TYR A 977 31.94 38.01 15.36
C TYR A 977 30.54 38.10 15.98
N PRO A 978 29.50 38.44 15.18
CA PRO A 978 28.13 38.40 15.65
C PRO A 978 27.64 36.97 15.93
N ILE A 979 26.75 36.82 16.91
CA ILE A 979 26.00 35.57 17.12
C ILE A 979 24.62 35.73 16.48
N VAL A 980 24.24 34.78 15.63
CA VAL A 980 22.87 34.72 15.08
C VAL A 980 22.12 33.58 15.73
N SER A 981 20.98 33.88 16.34
CA SER A 981 20.13 32.90 17.03
C SER A 981 18.73 32.85 16.41
N GLY A 982 18.13 31.67 16.47
CA GLY A 982 16.79 31.40 15.97
C GLY A 982 16.53 29.90 15.79
N THR A 983 15.25 29.54 15.78
CA THR A 983 14.75 28.15 15.60
C THR A 983 13.87 28.00 14.36
N ASP A 984 13.55 29.11 13.69
CA ASP A 984 12.65 29.15 12.54
C ASP A 984 13.44 28.99 11.24
N TYR A 985 13.92 27.78 11.02
CA TYR A 985 14.56 27.39 9.76
C TYR A 985 14.07 26.03 9.29
N LEU A 986 14.36 25.72 8.03
CA LEU A 986 13.92 24.52 7.31
C LEU A 986 14.20 23.27 8.16
N ASN A 987 13.14 22.48 8.40
CA ASN A 987 13.20 21.35 9.32
C ASN A 987 14.29 20.36 8.90
N GLY A 988 15.12 19.93 9.85
CA GLY A 988 16.17 18.95 9.59
C GLY A 988 17.44 19.48 8.92
N VAL A 989 17.41 20.69 8.35
CA VAL A 989 18.49 21.21 7.51
C VAL A 989 19.35 22.18 8.31
N LEU A 990 20.40 21.66 8.95
CA LEU A 990 21.31 22.49 9.76
C LEU A 990 21.98 23.62 8.96
N GLN A 991 22.16 23.44 7.65
CA GLN A 991 22.74 24.48 6.78
C GLN A 991 21.77 25.61 6.44
N ALA A 992 20.47 25.45 6.72
CA ALA A 992 19.45 26.48 6.50
C ALA A 992 19.29 27.43 7.69
N ARG A 993 20.13 27.29 8.74
CA ARG A 993 20.00 28.06 9.99
C ARG A 993 20.22 29.56 9.77
N PRO A 994 19.73 30.43 10.68
CA PRO A 994 19.81 31.89 10.55
C PRO A 994 21.21 32.46 10.29
N SER A 995 22.25 31.82 10.82
CA SER A 995 23.63 32.28 10.66
C SER A 995 24.21 32.05 9.26
N SER A 996 23.52 31.28 8.41
CA SER A 996 23.80 31.14 6.97
C SER A 996 23.39 32.36 6.16
N ALA A 997 22.73 33.35 6.79
CA ALA A 997 22.45 34.66 6.19
C ALA A 997 23.43 35.77 6.66
N LEU A 998 24.57 35.35 7.21
CA LEU A 998 25.62 36.21 7.75
C LEU A 998 26.98 35.50 7.67
N ASP A 999 27.30 34.90 6.51
CA ASP A 999 28.56 34.19 6.26
C ASP A 999 29.33 34.70 5.01
N ASP A 1000 28.87 35.81 4.43
CA ASP A 1000 29.39 36.41 3.19
C ASP A 1000 29.39 35.44 2.00
N ASN A 1001 28.44 34.49 1.97
CA ASN A 1001 28.34 33.47 0.94
C ASN A 1001 26.93 33.39 0.34
N LEU A 1002 26.80 33.85 -0.91
CA LEU A 1002 25.52 33.83 -1.62
C LEU A 1002 25.01 32.43 -2.00
N THR A 1003 25.81 31.37 -1.80
CA THR A 1003 25.36 29.98 -2.02
C THR A 1003 24.76 29.34 -0.77
N THR A 1004 24.82 30.01 0.37
CA THR A 1004 24.20 29.62 1.64
C THR A 1004 23.07 30.59 1.95
N ALA A 1005 22.07 30.11 2.70
CA ALA A 1005 20.93 30.95 3.06
C ALA A 1005 20.28 30.50 4.37
N TRP A 1006 19.74 31.45 5.11
CA TRP A 1006 18.69 31.17 6.09
C TRP A 1006 17.40 30.88 5.35
N THR A 1007 16.94 29.64 5.41
CA THR A 1007 15.68 29.21 4.77
C THR A 1007 14.65 28.89 5.84
N THR A 1008 13.49 29.52 5.78
CA THR A 1008 12.39 29.33 6.75
C THR A 1008 11.68 27.99 6.60
N LYS A 1009 10.75 27.68 7.51
CA LYS A 1009 9.87 26.50 7.39
C LYS A 1009 8.75 26.78 6.40
N PHE A 1010 8.25 25.74 5.73
CA PHE A 1010 7.02 25.82 4.95
C PHE A 1010 5.84 26.36 5.78
N ASP A 1011 4.91 27.06 5.12
CA ASP A 1011 3.65 27.63 5.66
C ASP A 1011 3.78 28.69 6.77
N SER A 1012 4.93 28.80 7.44
CA SER A 1012 5.15 29.68 8.61
C SER A 1012 6.26 30.71 8.36
N GLN A 1013 6.21 31.35 7.19
CA GLN A 1013 7.21 32.33 6.75
C GLN A 1013 7.05 33.66 7.49
N VAL A 1014 5.81 34.16 7.55
CA VAL A 1014 5.46 35.41 8.23
C VAL A 1014 5.61 35.22 9.74
N GLY A 1015 6.37 36.09 10.38
CA GLY A 1015 6.75 36.00 11.78
C GLY A 1015 8.04 35.21 12.06
N ALA A 1016 8.56 34.45 11.08
CA ALA A 1016 9.85 33.76 11.23
C ALA A 1016 10.95 34.77 11.53
N THR A 1017 11.79 34.45 12.52
CA THR A 1017 12.68 35.43 13.15
C THR A 1017 14.13 34.95 13.22
N ALA A 1018 15.06 35.85 12.88
CA ALA A 1018 16.49 35.74 13.14
C ALA A 1018 16.96 36.89 14.04
N THR A 1019 17.72 36.59 15.08
CA THR A 1019 18.28 37.62 15.99
C THR A 1019 19.79 37.66 15.88
N VAL A 1020 20.32 38.78 15.36
CA VAL A 1020 21.75 39.06 15.26
C VAL A 1020 22.19 39.87 16.47
N THR A 1021 23.15 39.35 17.22
CA THR A 1021 23.78 40.02 18.37
C THR A 1021 25.21 40.37 17.99
N ASN A 1022 25.54 41.66 17.98
CA ASN A 1022 26.86 42.16 17.60
C ASN A 1022 27.77 42.39 18.81
N PRO A 1023 29.10 42.21 18.66
CA PRO A 1023 30.06 42.46 19.74
C PRO A 1023 30.13 43.95 20.13
N THR A 1024 29.85 44.87 19.21
CA THR A 1024 29.81 46.32 19.42
C THR A 1024 28.53 46.94 18.84
N LEU A 1025 28.30 48.24 19.09
CA LEU A 1025 27.14 48.96 18.56
C LEU A 1025 27.25 49.10 17.04
N LEU A 1026 26.30 48.52 16.30
CA LEU A 1026 26.24 48.59 14.84
C LEU A 1026 25.35 49.74 14.40
N SER A 1027 25.82 50.60 13.49
CA SER A 1027 25.02 51.69 12.89
C SER A 1027 24.84 51.48 11.39
N PHE A 1028 23.61 51.59 10.90
CA PHE A 1028 23.25 51.36 9.50
C PHE A 1028 22.04 52.21 9.08
N ASP A 1029 21.96 52.60 7.81
CA ASP A 1029 20.83 53.35 7.22
C ASP A 1029 19.98 52.51 6.24
N ARG A 1030 20.48 51.32 5.90
CA ARG A 1030 19.88 50.34 4.98
C ARG A 1030 20.38 48.93 5.30
N LEU A 1031 19.65 47.92 4.82
CA LEU A 1031 20.08 46.52 4.75
C LEU A 1031 20.27 46.12 3.29
N ARG A 1032 21.48 45.67 2.91
CA ARG A 1032 21.73 45.12 1.57
C ARG A 1032 21.31 43.64 1.53
N LEU A 1033 20.01 43.43 1.47
CA LEU A 1033 19.39 42.11 1.59
C LEU A 1033 19.60 41.31 0.30
N SER A 1034 20.14 40.10 0.40
CA SER A 1034 20.23 39.14 -0.70
C SER A 1034 19.27 37.99 -0.46
N VAL A 1035 18.37 37.73 -1.40
CA VAL A 1035 17.28 36.75 -1.28
C VAL A 1035 17.29 35.82 -2.48
N ILE A 1036 17.10 34.52 -2.26
CA ILE A 1036 16.86 33.57 -3.34
C ILE A 1036 15.46 33.84 -3.91
N ASN A 1037 15.38 34.14 -5.20
CA ASN A 1037 14.15 34.58 -5.88
C ASN A 1037 13.77 33.69 -7.06
N ASP A 1038 14.04 32.39 -6.94
CA ASP A 1038 13.65 31.39 -7.93
C ASP A 1038 12.15 30.99 -7.83
N ARG A 1039 11.76 29.98 -8.60
CA ARG A 1039 10.40 29.42 -8.61
C ARG A 1039 10.09 28.46 -7.45
N GLU A 1040 11.06 28.18 -6.58
CA GLU A 1040 10.95 27.24 -5.46
C GLU A 1040 11.01 27.94 -4.09
N HIS A 1041 11.10 29.28 -4.09
CA HIS A 1041 11.10 30.11 -2.89
C HIS A 1041 10.11 31.27 -2.98
N SER A 1042 9.43 31.54 -1.87
CA SER A 1042 8.71 32.79 -1.65
C SER A 1042 9.72 33.92 -1.42
N VAL A 1043 9.29 35.18 -1.60
CA VAL A 1043 10.15 36.35 -1.33
C VAL A 1043 9.49 37.29 -0.32
N PRO A 1044 10.26 37.90 0.60
CA PRO A 1044 9.73 38.86 1.55
C PRO A 1044 9.33 40.16 0.84
N THR A 1045 8.24 40.78 1.29
CA THR A 1045 7.77 42.10 0.81
C THR A 1045 7.89 43.18 1.88
N ALA A 1046 7.99 42.80 3.15
CA ALA A 1046 8.35 43.67 4.26
C ALA A 1046 9.05 42.90 5.38
N LEU A 1047 9.91 43.57 6.13
CA LEU A 1047 10.58 43.04 7.33
C LEU A 1047 10.22 43.89 8.55
N ASN A 1048 10.15 43.26 9.71
CA ASN A 1048 10.06 43.91 11.02
C ASN A 1048 11.45 43.88 11.68
N LEU A 1049 11.94 45.04 12.08
CA LEU A 1049 13.20 45.20 12.81
C LEU A 1049 12.89 45.58 14.25
N THR A 1050 13.26 44.71 15.20
CA THR A 1050 13.22 45.02 16.64
C THR A 1050 14.66 45.22 17.13
N LEU A 1051 14.94 46.41 17.66
CA LEU A 1051 16.26 46.80 18.16
C LEU A 1051 16.33 46.69 19.69
N ASP A 1052 17.43 47.14 20.29
CA ASP A 1052 17.64 47.18 21.74
C ASP A 1052 16.55 47.99 22.49
N ASP A 1053 15.87 48.93 21.80
CA ASP A 1053 14.78 49.74 22.35
C ASP A 1053 13.42 49.02 22.43
N GLY A 1054 13.36 47.79 21.90
CA GLY A 1054 12.13 46.99 21.86
C GLY A 1054 11.07 47.49 20.87
N VAL A 1055 11.33 48.59 20.13
CA VAL A 1055 10.38 49.14 19.17
C VAL A 1055 10.47 48.36 17.87
N VAL A 1056 9.33 47.81 17.43
CA VAL A 1056 9.20 47.12 16.14
C VAL A 1056 9.04 48.15 15.03
N ARG A 1057 9.96 48.14 14.06
CA ARG A 1057 9.94 49.00 12.87
C ARG A 1057 9.70 48.16 11.62
N THR A 1058 8.59 48.38 10.93
CA THR A 1058 8.32 47.70 9.65
C THR A 1058 8.96 48.46 8.50
N VAL A 1059 9.82 47.79 7.74
CA VAL A 1059 10.51 48.34 6.55
C VAL A 1059 10.05 47.58 5.29
N PRO A 1060 9.62 48.29 4.22
CA PRO A 1060 9.23 47.64 2.98
C PRO A 1060 10.46 47.13 2.22
N VAL A 1061 10.38 45.90 1.71
CA VAL A 1061 11.42 45.33 0.83
C VAL A 1061 11.11 45.78 -0.61
N PRO A 1062 12.08 46.32 -1.37
CA PRO A 1062 11.89 46.62 -2.79
C PRO A 1062 11.40 45.40 -3.57
N ALA A 1063 10.65 45.61 -4.66
CA ALA A 1063 10.08 44.50 -5.42
C ALA A 1063 11.17 43.56 -5.98
N ILE A 1064 11.10 42.29 -5.60
CA ILE A 1064 11.98 41.22 -6.10
C ILE A 1064 11.17 40.33 -7.06
N PRO A 1065 11.49 40.30 -8.37
CA PRO A 1065 10.80 39.41 -9.32
C PRO A 1065 11.18 37.95 -9.07
N THR A 1066 10.27 37.01 -9.35
CA THR A 1066 10.65 35.59 -9.44
C THR A 1066 11.30 35.32 -10.79
N VAL A 1067 12.35 34.51 -10.81
CA VAL A 1067 13.01 34.05 -12.03
C VAL A 1067 12.97 32.52 -12.13
N ASP A 1068 13.13 31.99 -13.34
CA ASP A 1068 13.08 30.54 -13.58
C ASP A 1068 14.37 29.80 -13.17
N GLU A 1069 15.48 30.52 -13.04
CA GLU A 1069 16.78 29.97 -12.65
C GLU A 1069 16.79 29.59 -11.16
N LEU A 1070 16.91 28.29 -10.87
CA LEU A 1070 16.98 27.76 -9.51
C LEU A 1070 18.24 28.26 -8.79
N GLY A 1071 18.09 28.69 -7.53
CA GLY A 1071 19.16 29.25 -6.73
C GLY A 1071 19.58 30.67 -7.13
N ASN A 1072 18.88 31.34 -8.06
CA ASN A 1072 19.19 32.73 -8.38
C ASN A 1072 19.00 33.63 -7.15
N VAL A 1073 19.94 34.55 -6.95
CA VAL A 1073 19.93 35.50 -5.83
C VAL A 1073 19.72 36.92 -6.35
N ALA A 1074 18.76 37.63 -5.76
CA ALA A 1074 18.54 39.06 -5.98
C ALA A 1074 18.98 39.86 -4.75
N THR A 1075 19.80 40.88 -4.96
CA THR A 1075 20.22 41.81 -3.90
C THR A 1075 19.47 43.14 -4.03
N VAL A 1076 18.87 43.61 -2.94
CA VAL A 1076 18.14 44.87 -2.85
C VAL A 1076 18.56 45.69 -1.63
N ASP A 1077 18.60 47.01 -1.78
CA ASP A 1077 18.81 47.93 -0.66
C ASP A 1077 17.46 48.20 0.02
N VAL A 1078 17.27 47.68 1.24
CA VAL A 1078 16.09 47.93 2.09
C VAL A 1078 16.35 49.17 2.95
N PRO A 1079 15.71 50.33 2.71
CA PRO A 1079 15.95 51.53 3.50
C PRO A 1079 15.41 51.37 4.92
N THR A 1080 16.24 51.61 5.93
CA THR A 1080 15.83 51.51 7.35
C THR A 1080 15.72 52.86 8.04
N GLY A 1081 16.30 53.91 7.45
CA GLY A 1081 16.67 55.12 8.17
C GLY A 1081 17.86 54.84 9.10
N GLN A 1082 18.46 55.90 9.66
CA GLN A 1082 19.61 55.76 10.55
C GLN A 1082 19.21 55.03 11.84
N LEU A 1083 19.72 53.81 12.02
CA LEU A 1083 19.52 52.98 13.20
C LEU A 1083 20.88 52.63 13.83
N SER A 1084 20.91 52.46 15.15
CA SER A 1084 22.07 51.99 15.90
C SER A 1084 21.63 50.99 16.97
N SER A 1085 22.15 49.77 16.96
CA SER A 1085 21.78 48.70 17.90
C SER A 1085 22.87 47.65 18.05
N ARG A 1086 22.96 46.99 19.21
CA ARG A 1086 23.78 45.79 19.38
C ARG A 1086 23.00 44.54 18.99
N VAL A 1087 21.72 44.47 19.34
CA VAL A 1087 20.82 43.38 18.94
C VAL A 1087 19.89 43.86 17.84
N VAL A 1088 19.86 43.13 16.74
CA VAL A 1088 18.92 43.36 15.64
C VAL A 1088 18.13 42.08 15.43
N ARG A 1089 16.85 42.10 15.80
CA ARG A 1089 15.91 41.03 15.48
C ARG A 1089 15.19 41.36 14.19
N ILE A 1090 15.36 40.50 13.19
CA ILE A 1090 14.75 40.62 11.88
C ILE A 1090 13.65 39.56 11.81
N SER A 1091 12.41 39.96 11.56
CA SER A 1091 11.31 39.03 11.28
C SER A 1091 10.59 39.37 9.99
N ILE A 1092 10.10 38.34 9.30
CA ILE A 1092 9.36 38.53 8.04
C ILE A 1092 7.98 39.08 8.36
N ALA A 1093 7.66 40.28 7.87
CA ALA A 1093 6.38 40.95 8.14
C ALA A 1093 5.30 40.59 7.12
N SER A 1094 5.69 40.43 5.86
CA SER A 1094 4.81 40.01 4.77
C SER A 1094 5.63 39.42 3.63
N GLU A 1095 4.97 38.69 2.74
CA GLU A 1095 5.62 37.98 1.64
C GLU A 1095 4.81 37.99 0.35
N ARG A 1096 5.47 37.62 -0.74
CA ARG A 1096 4.84 37.14 -1.97
C ARG A 1096 5.02 35.63 -2.01
N ALA A 1097 3.96 34.91 -1.68
CA ALA A 1097 3.95 33.46 -1.61
C ALA A 1097 4.15 32.82 -2.99
N VAL A 1098 5.01 31.82 -3.05
CA VAL A 1098 5.03 30.77 -4.08
C VAL A 1098 4.51 29.50 -3.43
N THR A 1099 3.75 28.68 -4.17
CA THR A 1099 3.12 27.49 -3.60
C THR A 1099 3.50 26.21 -4.30
N THR A 1100 3.43 25.11 -3.56
CA THR A 1100 3.60 23.74 -4.04
C THR A 1100 2.48 22.86 -3.51
N LYS A 1101 2.30 21.69 -4.11
CA LYS A 1101 1.31 20.69 -3.68
C LYS A 1101 1.91 19.78 -2.61
N GLU A 1102 1.22 19.64 -1.48
CA GLU A 1102 1.58 18.73 -0.39
C GLU A 1102 1.17 17.28 -0.70
N TYR A 1103 2.01 16.33 -0.29
CA TYR A 1103 1.88 14.93 -0.69
C TYR A 1103 0.59 14.25 -0.20
N PHE A 1104 0.28 14.36 1.09
CA PHE A 1104 -0.76 13.59 1.76
C PHE A 1104 -2.16 14.16 1.53
N SER A 1105 -2.33 15.46 1.74
CA SER A 1105 -3.59 16.19 1.62
C SER A 1105 -3.91 16.58 0.18
N GLY A 1106 -2.89 16.75 -0.67
CA GLY A 1106 -3.02 17.38 -1.98
C GLY A 1106 -3.30 18.88 -1.91
N GLY A 1107 -3.27 19.48 -0.71
CA GLY A 1107 -3.41 20.90 -0.48
C GLY A 1107 -2.22 21.72 -0.99
N GLN A 1108 -2.40 23.03 -1.09
CA GLN A 1108 -1.30 23.94 -1.41
C GLN A 1108 -0.54 24.30 -0.12
N ARG A 1109 0.78 24.25 -0.16
CA ARG A 1109 1.68 24.79 0.87
C ARG A 1109 2.42 25.99 0.34
N ILE A 1110 2.74 26.93 1.23
CA ILE A 1110 3.58 28.09 0.90
C ILE A 1110 5.04 27.67 1.02
N LEU A 1111 5.80 27.88 -0.05
CA LEU A 1111 7.23 27.58 -0.13
C LEU A 1111 8.04 28.54 0.76
N PRO A 1112 9.16 28.07 1.36
CA PRO A 1112 10.05 28.88 2.20
C PRO A 1112 10.52 30.19 1.58
N ILE A 1113 10.87 31.16 2.43
CA ILE A 1113 11.74 32.29 2.09
C ILE A 1113 13.17 31.86 2.39
N ALA A 1114 14.10 32.12 1.45
CA ALA A 1114 15.52 31.92 1.67
C ALA A 1114 16.29 33.25 1.53
N ILE A 1115 16.87 33.72 2.63
CA ILE A 1115 17.69 34.93 2.69
C ILE A 1115 19.16 34.51 2.70
N ALA A 1116 19.87 34.82 1.63
CA ALA A 1116 21.30 34.52 1.49
C ALA A 1116 22.17 35.46 2.33
N GLU A 1117 21.81 36.75 2.42
CA GLU A 1117 22.54 37.70 3.27
C GLU A 1117 21.62 38.77 3.83
N PHE A 1118 21.74 39.08 5.13
CA PHE A 1118 21.05 40.22 5.73
C PHE A 1118 21.65 41.58 5.36
N GLY A 1119 22.88 41.61 4.85
CA GLY A 1119 23.61 42.85 4.55
C GLY A 1119 24.14 43.57 5.79
N LEU A 1120 24.30 42.84 6.91
CA LEU A 1120 25.01 43.28 8.12
C LEU A 1120 26.46 42.77 8.08
N PRO A 1121 27.43 43.43 8.75
CA PRO A 1121 28.81 42.99 8.72
C PRO A 1121 29.02 41.65 9.44
N THR A 1122 29.74 40.72 8.80
CA THR A 1122 30.10 39.39 9.33
C THR A 1122 31.19 39.44 10.40
N ARG A 1123 31.99 40.50 10.41
CA ARG A 1123 33.00 40.78 11.43
C ARG A 1123 32.98 42.26 11.78
N VAL A 1124 33.00 42.56 13.07
CA VAL A 1124 33.10 43.93 13.55
C VAL A 1124 34.47 44.10 14.21
N GLY A 1125 35.42 44.68 13.47
CA GLY A 1125 36.74 45.00 14.00
C GLY A 1125 36.63 46.08 15.07
N ALA A 1126 37.47 45.99 16.11
CA ALA A 1126 37.76 47.15 16.95
C ALA A 1126 38.40 48.21 16.04
N THR A 1127 37.66 49.29 15.77
CA THR A 1127 38.24 50.53 15.25
C THR A 1127 39.25 51.09 16.22
#